data_AF-A0A0U3W3N4-F1
#
_entry.id   AF-A0A0U3W3N4-F1
#
_cell.length_a   1.000
_cell.length_b   1.000
_cell.length_c   1.000
_cell.angle_alpha   90.00
_cell.angle_beta   90.00
_cell.angle_gamma   90.00
#
_symmetry.space_group_name_H-M   'P 1'
#
loop_
_entity.id
_entity.type
_entity.pdbx_description
1 polymer ?
#
loop_
_entity_poly.entity_id
_entity_poly.type
_entity_poly.pdbx_seq_one_letter_code
_entity_poly.pdbx_strand_id
1 'polypeptide(L)'
;MKIDLHLHTKKCKQGDGSKRNIGTSDFIKKMRENDVGICAITNHNHFDISAYERIINEDPELVVFPGIELDVKYRGEQYHIIVICEPQKRKMFYETFDNEADRDYDAFYLEYNDFIYNIQCFKPEDIIVIPHFLDKDKKRSLNVEAKDKLSNDLKDYLIILEAGKLQTMGVINAHNELSLIGSDVNDWDKYSESEIPDIKFRISSFKMFYELASDTAVFINTYLQDTFKHSIPVEVDKEKLNNDIEIYEDINVIFGEKGSGKTILLKNYLFPYLKNQGLSIFLHEGKGYNDQYNKILDNFKESVVINEKILGAIKRNFDFTINYNEDIPLDFVTRFKKYYNNNSATKKAEKIKKIDSKFSNNNVNTFESISSNLEEKLSKIIDVKQINQHVRKEEQEEKYLLNEQLNNLECDLIDLAVKDCKKMFISKNTNSFLTVLKNSIQKKTGKVSKPNNIGFAGLVSNRLRRTEANNDLKKKLKEVQDEKVHKLGYIPNKGIAYLVTSIEVLQPDESYNERKIFDRDKIKINRKIMEKIHNFDIKDFKEINEYFDSDEKIVLPDGFSNEIIKKNSVVKIEGNDNYLPSEGEKAIITISGLLEDDNYDCYLFDEIERGLGQKYITDYIIPKLREQRDKGKTIIISTHNSNIAINTLPSQTIYCDYKIDSTNIYYSGNLYTNQLIGIEEKDELVWKEKALVHLEGSEEMFGKRRNIYGV
;
A
#
# COMPACT_ATOMS: atom_id res chain seq x y z
N MET A 1 5.36 16.44 16.01
CA MET A 1 5.10 16.11 17.42
C MET A 1 4.54 17.33 18.10
N LYS A 2 3.35 17.25 18.70
CA LYS A 2 2.72 18.42 19.34
C LYS A 2 3.28 18.69 20.74
N ILE A 3 3.27 19.97 21.12
CA ILE A 3 3.72 20.46 22.42
C ILE A 3 2.58 21.24 23.12
N ASP A 4 2.39 21.01 24.42
CA ASP A 4 1.42 21.77 25.21
C ASP A 4 1.94 22.06 26.62
N LEU A 5 2.42 23.28 26.83
CA LEU A 5 3.07 23.71 28.07
C LEU A 5 2.13 24.41 29.05
N HIS A 6 0.82 24.44 28.76
CA HIS A 6 -0.18 25.03 29.64
C HIS A 6 -1.39 24.10 29.76
N LEU A 7 -1.36 23.24 30.77
CA LEU A 7 -2.41 22.25 31.04
C LEU A 7 -2.81 22.25 32.51
N HIS A 8 -4.10 22.05 32.76
CA HIS A 8 -4.61 21.83 34.10
C HIS A 8 -5.21 20.43 34.24
N THR A 9 -4.79 19.73 35.29
CA THR A 9 -5.26 18.40 35.64
C THR A 9 -6.20 18.40 36.85
N LYS A 10 -6.21 19.51 37.61
CA LYS A 10 -7.04 19.68 38.81
C LYS A 10 -7.76 21.01 38.83
N LYS A 11 -8.98 20.98 39.37
CA LYS A 11 -9.72 22.15 39.81
C LYS A 11 -9.09 22.66 41.12
N CYS A 12 -8.34 23.76 41.06
CA CYS A 12 -7.67 24.32 42.25
C CYS A 12 -8.38 25.57 42.78
N LYS A 13 -8.98 26.38 41.90
CA LYS A 13 -9.71 27.61 42.27
C LYS A 13 -11.22 27.44 42.18
N GLN A 14 -11.99 28.27 42.90
CA GLN A 14 -13.47 28.23 42.86
C GLN A 14 -14.02 28.48 41.45
N GLY A 15 -13.39 29.39 40.70
CA GLY A 15 -13.76 29.76 39.33
C GLY A 15 -13.48 28.69 38.27
N ASP A 16 -12.69 27.66 38.59
CA ASP A 16 -12.34 26.60 37.66
C ASP A 16 -13.55 25.68 37.38
N GLY A 17 -13.69 25.22 36.13
CA GLY A 17 -14.73 24.27 35.74
C GLY A 17 -14.56 22.91 36.41
N SER A 18 -15.66 22.22 36.76
CA SER A 18 -15.58 20.86 37.34
C SER A 18 -14.98 19.83 36.36
N LYS A 19 -15.05 20.11 35.06
CA LYS A 19 -14.49 19.30 33.97
C LYS A 19 -12.98 19.45 33.75
N ARG A 20 -12.31 20.28 34.55
CA ARG A 20 -10.85 20.44 34.55
C ARG A 20 -10.13 19.26 35.21
N ASN A 21 -10.82 18.53 36.09
CA ASN A 21 -10.27 17.35 36.77
C ASN A 21 -10.14 16.17 35.78
N ILE A 22 -8.95 15.58 35.70
CA ILE A 22 -8.68 14.36 34.93
C ILE A 22 -7.78 13.40 35.72
N GLY A 23 -8.01 12.09 35.59
CA GLY A 23 -7.13 11.06 36.16
C GLY A 23 -5.83 10.91 35.38
N THR A 24 -4.79 10.34 36.00
CA THR A 24 -3.47 10.15 35.36
C THR A 24 -3.55 9.29 34.10
N SER A 25 -4.27 8.18 34.15
CA SER A 25 -4.39 7.28 32.99
C SER A 25 -5.23 7.86 31.86
N ASP A 26 -6.30 8.61 32.17
CA ASP A 26 -7.11 9.31 31.15
C ASP A 26 -6.33 10.47 30.51
N PHE A 27 -5.50 11.17 31.29
CA PHE A 27 -4.60 12.20 30.79
C PHE A 27 -3.60 11.63 29.77
N ILE A 28 -2.91 10.54 30.12
CA ILE A 28 -1.97 9.86 29.22
C ILE A 28 -2.68 9.46 27.92
N LYS A 29 -3.87 8.85 28.04
CA LYS A 29 -4.68 8.47 26.88
C LYS A 29 -4.99 9.68 25.99
N LYS A 30 -5.41 10.82 26.57
CA LYS A 30 -5.67 12.05 25.82
C LYS A 30 -4.43 12.60 25.12
N MET A 31 -3.26 12.58 25.75
CA MET A 31 -2.02 13.00 25.11
C MET A 31 -1.69 12.14 23.89
N ARG A 32 -1.79 10.81 24.03
CA ARG A 32 -1.52 9.85 22.96
C ARG A 32 -2.52 9.95 21.80
N GLU A 33 -3.82 10.07 22.10
CA GLU A 33 -4.87 10.23 21.08
C GLU A 33 -4.71 11.50 20.24
N ASN A 34 -4.06 12.53 20.79
CA ASN A 34 -3.88 13.83 20.11
C ASN A 34 -2.47 14.06 19.56
N ASP A 35 -1.59 13.06 19.61
CA ASP A 35 -0.18 13.12 19.18
C ASP A 35 0.64 14.20 19.90
N VAL A 36 0.39 14.37 21.21
CA VAL A 36 1.16 15.25 22.09
C VAL A 36 2.34 14.48 22.65
N GLY A 37 3.56 14.90 22.30
CA GLY A 37 4.80 14.26 22.74
C GLY A 37 5.49 14.98 23.90
N ILE A 38 5.22 16.28 24.09
CA ILE A 38 5.75 17.08 25.20
C ILE A 38 4.62 17.84 25.86
N CYS A 39 4.55 17.79 27.18
CA CYS A 39 3.61 18.63 27.92
C CYS A 39 4.12 19.07 29.29
N ALA A 40 3.47 20.09 29.86
CA ALA A 40 3.71 20.51 31.25
C ALA A 40 2.39 20.57 32.02
N ILE A 41 2.40 20.05 33.26
CA ILE A 41 1.23 20.12 34.14
C ILE A 41 1.36 21.38 34.98
N THR A 42 0.51 22.38 34.75
CA THR A 42 0.63 23.74 35.28
C THR A 42 -0.64 24.15 36.00
N ASN A 43 -1.03 23.43 37.06
CA ASN A 43 -2.22 23.81 37.83
C ASN A 43 -2.02 25.18 38.51
N HIS A 44 -3.13 25.92 38.71
CA HIS A 44 -3.08 27.21 39.41
C HIS A 44 -2.55 27.05 40.84
N ASN A 45 -1.44 27.72 41.15
CA ASN A 45 -0.79 27.78 42.47
C ASN A 45 -0.47 26.41 43.11
N HIS A 46 -0.49 25.33 42.33
CA HIS A 46 -0.29 23.97 42.81
C HIS A 46 0.56 23.15 41.83
N PHE A 47 1.63 22.52 42.30
CA PHE A 47 2.37 21.51 41.58
C PHE A 47 2.12 20.14 42.23
N ASP A 48 1.23 19.34 41.61
CA ASP A 48 0.96 17.99 42.09
C ASP A 48 2.09 17.02 41.73
N ILE A 49 3.13 17.00 42.57
CA ILE A 49 4.27 16.10 42.41
C ILE A 49 3.84 14.61 42.40
N SER A 50 2.76 14.25 43.11
CA SER A 50 2.29 12.86 43.18
C SER A 50 1.57 12.42 41.90
N ALA A 51 0.80 13.30 41.26
CA ALA A 51 0.24 13.04 39.93
C ALA A 51 1.34 13.03 38.87
N TYR A 52 2.28 13.97 38.92
CA TYR A 52 3.43 14.03 38.02
C TYR A 52 4.23 12.72 38.06
N GLU A 53 4.63 12.25 39.25
CA GLU A 53 5.41 11.02 39.39
C GLU A 53 4.63 9.77 38.94
N ARG A 54 3.31 9.74 39.08
CA ARG A 54 2.50 8.65 38.52
C ARG A 54 2.50 8.65 36.99
N ILE A 55 2.35 9.81 36.36
CA ILE A 55 2.28 9.93 34.90
C ILE A 55 3.58 9.45 34.26
N ILE A 56 4.74 9.94 34.73
CA ILE A 56 6.04 9.54 34.16
C ILE A 56 6.42 8.08 34.42
N ASN A 57 5.81 7.44 35.43
CA ASN A 57 5.98 6.01 35.71
C ASN A 57 5.04 5.13 34.88
N GLU A 58 3.81 5.58 34.63
CA GLU A 58 2.83 4.89 33.78
C GLU A 58 3.19 4.97 32.30
N ASP A 59 3.77 6.09 31.84
CA ASP A 59 4.21 6.28 30.45
C ASP A 59 5.59 6.95 30.37
N PRO A 60 6.69 6.16 30.38
CA PRO A 60 8.06 6.68 30.33
C PRO A 60 8.45 7.37 29.02
N GLU A 61 7.68 7.15 27.95
CA GLU A 61 7.95 7.73 26.63
C GLU A 61 7.32 9.13 26.47
N LEU A 62 6.35 9.50 27.31
CA LEU A 62 5.75 10.83 27.31
C LEU A 62 6.66 11.82 28.06
N VAL A 63 7.12 12.87 27.36
CA VAL A 63 7.99 13.89 27.97
C VAL A 63 7.14 14.89 28.74
N VAL A 64 7.11 14.77 30.08
CA VAL A 64 6.35 15.67 30.95
C VAL A 64 7.29 16.55 31.78
N PHE A 65 7.12 17.86 31.66
CA PHE A 65 7.84 18.85 32.49
C PHE A 65 7.04 19.18 33.76
N PRO A 66 7.68 19.17 34.95
CA PRO A 66 7.12 19.78 36.14
C PRO A 66 6.76 21.23 35.88
N GLY A 67 5.57 21.66 36.31
CA GLY A 67 5.11 23.01 36.10
C GLY A 67 4.11 23.50 37.14
N ILE A 68 3.89 24.81 37.14
CA ILE A 68 2.91 25.50 37.98
C ILE A 68 2.53 26.81 37.29
N GLU A 69 1.27 27.23 37.40
CA GLU A 69 0.85 28.57 36.98
C GLU A 69 0.62 29.42 38.24
N LEU A 70 1.45 30.44 38.44
CA LEU A 70 1.46 31.27 39.63
C LEU A 70 0.70 32.57 39.43
N ASP A 71 -0.05 32.97 40.46
CA ASP A 71 -0.52 34.35 40.61
C ASP A 71 0.60 35.22 41.19
N VAL A 72 1.14 36.12 40.36
CA VAL A 72 2.21 37.05 40.76
C VAL A 72 1.64 38.46 40.86
N LYS A 73 1.89 39.13 42.00
CA LYS A 73 1.41 40.49 42.25
C LYS A 73 2.51 41.51 42.05
N TYR A 74 2.22 42.55 41.27
CA TYR A 74 3.16 43.65 41.03
C TYR A 74 2.41 44.99 40.91
N ARG A 75 2.79 45.97 41.74
CA ARG A 75 2.21 47.34 41.75
C ARG A 75 0.67 47.38 41.79
N GLY A 76 0.04 46.39 42.41
CA GLY A 76 -1.42 46.30 42.53
C GLY A 76 -2.11 45.60 41.36
N GLU A 77 -1.37 45.19 40.33
CA GLU A 77 -1.83 44.28 39.28
C GLU A 77 -1.50 42.83 39.62
N GLN A 78 -2.30 41.90 39.08
CA GLN A 78 -2.12 40.45 39.20
C GLN A 78 -1.76 39.90 37.83
N TYR A 79 -0.72 39.09 37.77
CA TYR A 79 -0.28 38.41 36.56
C TYR A 79 -0.32 36.90 36.74
N HIS A 80 -0.64 36.19 35.67
CA HIS A 80 -0.45 34.74 35.59
C HIS A 80 0.88 34.45 34.90
N ILE A 81 1.75 33.71 35.59
CA ILE A 81 3.05 33.31 35.04
C ILE A 81 3.22 31.82 35.25
N ILE A 82 3.39 31.09 34.15
CA ILE A 82 3.73 29.68 34.17
C ILE A 82 5.24 29.55 34.40
N VAL A 83 5.61 28.58 35.21
CA VAL A 83 7.00 28.20 35.43
C VAL A 83 7.10 26.71 35.23
N ILE A 84 8.08 26.28 34.43
CA ILE A 84 8.39 24.86 34.23
C ILE A 84 9.86 24.62 34.56
N CYS A 85 10.20 23.42 35.04
CA CYS A 85 11.57 23.09 35.41
C CYS A 85 12.06 21.77 34.79
N GLU A 86 13.37 21.57 34.84
CA GLU A 86 14.01 20.29 34.51
C GLU A 86 13.45 19.16 35.42
N PRO A 87 12.94 18.04 34.87
CA PRO A 87 12.43 16.88 35.63
C PRO A 87 13.30 16.40 36.80
N GLN A 88 14.62 16.47 36.69
CA GLN A 88 15.54 16.11 37.78
C GLN A 88 15.45 17.06 38.99
N LYS A 89 14.98 18.29 38.80
CA LYS A 89 14.83 19.33 39.84
C LYS A 89 13.45 19.37 40.48
N ARG A 90 12.51 18.49 40.09
CA ARG A 90 11.11 18.52 40.55
C ARG A 90 10.90 18.60 42.07
N LYS A 91 11.77 18.00 42.88
CA LYS A 91 11.67 18.05 44.35
C LYS A 91 12.00 19.45 44.87
N MET A 92 13.09 20.03 44.38
CA MET A 92 13.47 21.42 44.66
C MET A 92 12.38 22.38 44.15
N PHE A 93 11.80 22.10 42.99
CA PHE A 93 10.69 22.87 42.44
C PHE A 93 9.45 22.86 43.34
N TYR A 94 9.05 21.68 43.82
CA TYR A 94 7.98 21.53 44.79
C TYR A 94 8.28 22.28 46.11
N GLU A 95 9.50 22.12 46.63
CA GLU A 95 9.95 22.79 47.87
C GLU A 95 9.94 24.32 47.76
N THR A 96 10.26 24.87 46.58
CA THR A 96 10.28 26.33 46.36
C THR A 96 8.88 26.91 46.12
N PHE A 97 8.03 26.22 45.35
CA PHE A 97 6.79 26.83 44.86
C PHE A 97 5.51 26.29 45.50
N ASP A 98 5.47 25.10 46.11
CA ASP A 98 4.22 24.47 46.57
C ASP A 98 4.37 23.53 47.78
N ASN A 99 5.20 23.89 48.75
CA ASN A 99 5.49 23.07 49.94
C ASN A 99 4.47 23.20 51.10
N GLU A 100 3.35 23.90 50.88
CA GLU A 100 2.35 24.22 51.90
C GLU A 100 1.13 23.28 51.80
N ALA A 101 0.98 22.36 52.77
CA ALA A 101 -0.05 21.32 52.72
C ALA A 101 -1.51 21.85 52.74
N ASP A 102 -1.75 23.01 53.35
CA ASP A 102 -3.08 23.62 53.52
C ASP A 102 -3.22 24.96 52.75
N ARG A 103 -2.50 25.12 51.64
CA ARG A 103 -2.54 26.36 50.84
C ARG A 103 -3.95 26.64 50.32
N ASP A 104 -4.42 27.87 50.53
CA ASP A 104 -5.62 28.39 49.88
C ASP A 104 -5.25 28.89 48.47
N TYR A 105 -5.50 28.06 47.46
CA TYR A 105 -5.15 28.37 46.06
C TYR A 105 -5.91 29.56 45.48
N ASP A 106 -7.09 29.93 46.02
CA ASP A 106 -7.85 31.11 45.59
C ASP A 106 -7.28 32.42 46.18
N ALA A 107 -6.72 32.37 47.38
CA ALA A 107 -6.17 33.52 48.09
C ALA A 107 -4.64 33.66 47.98
N PHE A 108 -3.94 32.65 47.45
CA PHE A 108 -2.48 32.65 47.31
C PHE A 108 -2.01 33.59 46.21
N TYR A 109 -1.00 34.41 46.54
CA TYR A 109 -0.31 35.29 45.62
C TYR A 109 1.17 35.35 46.00
N LEU A 110 2.04 35.38 45.00
CA LEU A 110 3.48 35.59 45.19
C LEU A 110 3.81 37.05 44.85
N GLU A 111 4.45 37.77 45.77
CA GLU A 111 4.93 39.13 45.47
C GLU A 111 6.07 39.05 44.44
N TYR A 112 6.10 39.98 43.48
CA TYR A 112 7.02 39.94 42.35
C TYR A 112 8.49 39.74 42.74
N ASN A 113 8.96 40.39 43.81
CA ASN A 113 10.35 40.25 44.25
C ASN A 113 10.66 38.83 44.77
N ASP A 114 9.69 38.21 45.44
CA ASP A 114 9.82 36.83 45.92
C ASP A 114 9.78 35.85 44.74
N PHE A 115 8.94 36.13 43.74
CA PHE A 115 8.95 35.39 42.48
C PHE A 115 10.33 35.40 41.81
N ILE A 116 10.94 36.58 41.63
CA ILE A 116 12.28 36.70 41.04
C ILE A 116 13.32 35.95 41.88
N TYR A 117 13.28 36.10 43.21
CA TYR A 117 14.19 35.39 44.10
C TYR A 117 14.06 33.87 43.95
N ASN A 118 12.83 33.35 43.91
CA ASN A 118 12.55 31.92 43.76
C ASN A 118 13.02 31.36 42.41
N ILE A 119 12.86 32.11 41.31
CA ILE A 119 13.42 31.72 40.00
C ILE A 119 14.94 31.68 40.05
N GLN A 120 15.58 32.68 40.68
CA GLN A 120 17.04 32.78 40.76
C GLN A 120 17.70 31.70 41.65
N CYS A 121 16.92 30.92 42.40
CA CYS A 121 17.43 29.72 43.08
C CYS A 121 17.77 28.57 42.11
N PHE A 122 17.31 28.63 40.86
CA PHE A 122 17.59 27.65 39.81
C PHE A 122 18.69 28.17 38.88
N LYS A 123 19.41 27.27 38.22
CA LYS A 123 20.27 27.70 37.11
C LYS A 123 19.39 28.16 35.93
N PRO A 124 19.84 29.10 35.10
CA PRO A 124 19.06 29.53 33.93
C PRO A 124 18.61 28.39 33.02
N GLU A 125 19.46 27.38 32.82
CA GLU A 125 19.18 26.19 32.01
C GLU A 125 18.24 25.17 32.68
N ASP A 126 17.92 25.32 33.97
CA ASP A 126 17.09 24.38 34.74
C ASP A 126 15.62 24.82 34.84
N ILE A 127 15.27 26.04 34.41
CA ILE A 127 13.94 26.64 34.60
C ILE A 127 13.55 27.54 33.42
N ILE A 128 12.28 27.52 33.02
CA ILE A 128 11.74 28.36 31.95
C ILE A 128 10.52 29.11 32.49
N VAL A 129 10.42 30.39 32.15
CA VAL A 129 9.34 31.28 32.58
C VAL A 129 8.45 31.61 31.39
N ILE A 130 7.15 31.37 31.54
CA ILE A 130 6.17 31.50 30.47
C ILE A 130 5.03 32.42 30.93
N PRO A 131 5.18 33.75 30.84
CA PRO A 131 4.13 34.69 31.23
C PRO A 131 2.97 34.70 30.23
N HIS A 132 1.73 34.80 30.74
CA HIS A 132 0.60 35.21 29.90
C HIS A 132 0.88 36.61 29.34
N PHE A 133 0.70 36.80 28.04
CA PHE A 133 1.03 38.05 27.38
C PHE A 133 -0.11 38.59 26.52
N LEU A 134 -0.29 39.92 26.54
CA LEU A 134 -1.26 40.68 25.75
C LEU A 134 -2.70 40.11 25.77
N ASP A 135 -3.05 39.31 24.76
CA ASP A 135 -4.42 38.89 24.46
C ASP A 135 -4.81 37.56 25.10
N LYS A 136 -3.89 36.88 25.80
CA LYS A 136 -4.16 35.62 26.52
C LYS A 136 -5.19 35.83 27.64
N ASP A 137 -4.95 36.79 28.53
CA ASP A 137 -5.88 37.21 29.58
C ASP A 137 -5.85 38.74 29.71
N LYS A 138 -6.95 39.40 29.32
CA LYS A 138 -7.07 40.87 29.33
C LYS A 138 -6.85 41.52 30.71
N LYS A 139 -6.93 40.77 31.80
CA LYS A 139 -6.75 41.27 33.18
C LYS A 139 -5.46 40.78 33.82
N ARG A 140 -4.97 39.59 33.42
CA ARG A 140 -3.87 38.90 34.10
C ARG A 140 -2.64 38.63 33.22
N SER A 141 -2.67 39.08 31.97
CA SER A 141 -1.48 39.09 31.12
C SER A 141 -0.54 40.25 31.45
N LEU A 142 0.75 40.03 31.24
CA LEU A 142 1.76 41.08 31.27
C LEU A 142 1.51 42.07 30.12
N ASN A 143 1.67 43.34 30.44
CA ASN A 143 1.84 44.41 29.46
C ASN A 143 3.33 44.54 29.06
N VAL A 144 3.62 45.39 28.07
CA VAL A 144 4.99 45.58 27.56
C VAL A 144 5.95 46.07 28.65
N GLU A 145 5.54 46.97 29.54
CA GLU A 145 6.39 47.47 30.64
C GLU A 145 6.74 46.35 31.63
N ALA A 146 5.75 45.54 32.04
CA ALA A 146 5.95 44.41 32.94
C ALA A 146 6.82 43.32 32.31
N LYS A 147 6.66 43.08 31.00
CA LYS A 147 7.49 42.16 30.21
C LYS A 147 8.94 42.62 30.16
N ASP A 148 9.17 43.89 29.81
CA ASP A 148 10.52 44.46 29.74
C ASP A 148 11.21 44.44 31.11
N LYS A 149 10.46 44.69 32.19
CA LYS A 149 10.98 44.54 33.54
C LYS A 149 11.36 43.09 33.85
N LEU A 150 10.47 42.13 33.58
CA LEU A 150 10.75 40.70 33.79
C LEU A 150 11.98 40.24 32.99
N SER A 151 12.10 40.65 31.72
CA SER A 151 13.26 40.36 30.88
C SER A 151 14.55 40.99 31.39
N ASN A 152 14.50 42.16 32.02
CA ASN A 152 15.68 42.78 32.62
C ASN A 152 16.10 42.11 33.93
N ASP A 153 15.14 41.78 34.80
CA ASP A 153 15.40 41.14 36.10
C ASP A 153 15.83 39.66 35.94
N LEU A 154 15.45 39.02 34.83
CA LEU A 154 15.79 37.64 34.46
C LEU A 154 16.56 37.57 33.12
N LYS A 155 17.53 38.46 32.90
CA LYS A 155 18.24 38.62 31.62
C LYS A 155 18.88 37.33 31.06
N ASP A 156 19.39 36.46 31.93
CA ASP A 156 20.07 35.23 31.53
C ASP A 156 19.11 34.02 31.40
N TYR A 157 17.83 34.18 31.76
CA TYR A 157 16.83 33.11 31.75
C TYR A 157 16.00 33.13 30.48
N LEU A 158 15.59 31.95 30.04
CA LEU A 158 14.68 31.81 28.91
C LEU A 158 13.24 32.21 29.30
N ILE A 159 12.71 33.21 28.61
CA ILE A 159 11.33 33.68 28.77
C ILE A 159 10.57 33.40 27.47
N ILE A 160 9.43 32.73 27.57
CA ILE A 160 8.56 32.42 26.43
C ILE A 160 7.19 33.08 26.61
N LEU A 161 6.78 33.96 25.71
CA LEU A 161 5.53 34.70 25.87
C LEU A 161 4.33 33.86 25.42
N GLU A 162 3.37 33.62 26.30
CA GLU A 162 2.16 32.91 25.91
C GLU A 162 1.10 33.88 25.37
N ALA A 163 0.77 33.72 24.08
CA ALA A 163 -0.25 34.51 23.41
C ALA A 163 -1.63 33.81 23.45
N GLY A 164 -2.71 34.59 23.33
CA GLY A 164 -4.07 34.04 23.28
C GLY A 164 -4.50 33.53 21.90
N LYS A 165 -3.81 33.95 20.84
CA LYS A 165 -4.15 33.64 19.44
C LYS A 165 -2.90 33.46 18.59
N LEU A 166 -2.99 32.58 17.57
CA LEU A 166 -1.94 32.35 16.57
C LEU A 166 -1.49 33.63 15.86
N GLN A 167 -2.40 34.56 15.62
CA GLN A 167 -2.08 35.86 15.01
C GLN A 167 -1.15 36.70 15.89
N THR A 168 -1.41 36.72 17.20
CA THR A 168 -0.61 37.49 18.15
C THR A 168 0.75 36.83 18.35
N MET A 169 0.78 35.49 18.51
CA MET A 169 2.02 34.70 18.56
C MET A 169 2.92 34.99 17.35
N GLY A 170 2.37 34.99 16.14
CA GLY A 170 3.15 35.24 14.92
C GLY A 170 3.70 36.67 14.82
N VAL A 171 3.01 37.66 15.39
CA VAL A 171 3.54 39.04 15.49
C VAL A 171 4.68 39.11 16.49
N ILE A 172 4.58 38.44 17.63
CA ILE A 172 5.64 38.42 18.66
C ILE A 172 6.90 37.75 18.12
N ASN A 173 6.77 36.56 17.51
CA ASN A 173 7.87 35.86 16.87
C ASN A 173 8.50 36.70 15.73
N ALA A 174 7.68 37.51 15.04
CA ALA A 174 8.20 38.42 14.02
C ALA A 174 9.13 39.52 14.54
N HIS A 175 9.06 39.83 15.84
CA HIS A 175 9.92 40.79 16.53
C HIS A 175 11.11 40.12 17.26
N ASN A 176 11.46 38.88 16.91
CA ASN A 176 12.55 38.10 17.51
C ASN A 176 12.35 37.80 19.01
N GLU A 177 11.11 37.73 19.47
CA GLU A 177 10.76 37.26 20.81
C GLU A 177 10.10 35.89 20.69
N LEU A 178 10.41 34.96 21.61
CA LEU A 178 9.83 33.62 21.55
C LEU A 178 8.42 33.62 22.13
N SER A 179 7.46 33.11 21.36
CA SER A 179 6.06 32.97 21.78
C SER A 179 5.49 31.61 21.42
N LEU A 180 4.62 31.11 22.31
CA LEU A 180 3.89 29.86 22.15
C LEU A 180 2.42 30.02 22.53
N ILE A 181 1.62 28.99 22.22
CA ILE A 181 0.23 28.88 22.65
C ILE A 181 0.10 27.56 23.40
N GLY A 182 -0.40 27.62 24.62
CA GLY A 182 -0.83 26.44 25.35
C GLY A 182 -2.36 26.33 25.35
N SER A 183 -2.87 25.12 25.58
CA SER A 183 -4.30 24.85 25.46
C SER A 183 -5.14 25.52 26.54
N ASP A 184 -4.58 25.75 27.75
CA ASP A 184 -5.32 26.23 28.93
C ASP A 184 -6.65 25.46 29.08
N VAL A 185 -6.51 24.12 29.11
CA VAL A 185 -7.65 23.22 29.02
C VAL A 185 -8.58 23.41 30.23
N ASN A 186 -9.83 23.76 29.92
CA ASN A 186 -10.90 23.95 30.89
C ASN A 186 -11.94 22.82 30.87
N ASP A 187 -12.00 22.07 29.76
CA ASP A 187 -12.88 20.93 29.53
C ASP A 187 -12.12 19.87 28.71
N TRP A 188 -11.74 18.76 29.36
CA TRP A 188 -11.01 17.66 28.72
C TRP A 188 -11.80 16.92 27.63
N ASP A 189 -13.14 17.06 27.60
CA ASP A 189 -13.96 16.54 26.51
C ASP A 189 -13.67 17.26 25.18
N LYS A 190 -13.21 18.52 25.25
CA LYS A 190 -12.96 19.39 24.09
C LYS A 190 -11.49 19.55 23.73
N TYR A 191 -10.59 18.87 24.43
CA TYR A 191 -9.14 19.01 24.23
C TYR A 191 -8.69 18.79 22.77
N SER A 192 -9.35 17.89 22.04
CA SER A 192 -9.05 17.61 20.63
C SER A 192 -9.34 18.77 19.67
N GLU A 193 -10.09 19.78 20.12
CA GLU A 193 -10.40 20.99 19.34
C GLU A 193 -9.34 22.10 19.55
N SER A 194 -8.39 21.93 20.48
CA SER A 194 -7.39 22.93 20.80
C SER A 194 -6.31 23.05 19.72
N GLU A 195 -6.03 24.29 19.30
CA GLU A 195 -4.92 24.61 18.40
C GLU A 195 -3.62 24.72 19.20
N ILE A 196 -2.84 23.64 19.24
CA ILE A 196 -1.52 23.59 19.90
C ILE A 196 -0.38 23.47 18.88
N PRO A 197 0.84 23.98 19.17
CA PRO A 197 1.96 23.97 18.25
C PRO A 197 2.46 22.56 17.91
N ASP A 198 2.94 22.36 16.67
CA ASP A 198 3.57 21.13 16.18
C ASP A 198 5.07 21.38 15.91
N ILE A 199 5.93 20.62 16.58
CA ILE A 199 7.39 20.70 16.43
C ILE A 199 7.87 19.54 15.55
N LYS A 200 8.74 19.85 14.56
CA LYS A 200 9.39 18.84 13.71
C LYS A 200 10.27 17.90 14.51
N PHE A 201 11.17 18.48 15.31
CA PHE A 201 12.24 17.76 15.96
C PHE A 201 11.69 16.95 17.13
N ARG A 202 12.05 15.66 17.19
CA ARG A 202 11.75 14.82 18.34
C ARG A 202 12.62 15.29 19.51
N ILE A 203 11.99 15.95 20.46
CA ILE A 203 12.61 16.40 21.70
C ILE A 203 12.32 15.34 22.75
N SER A 204 13.38 14.74 23.29
CA SER A 204 13.28 13.67 24.30
C SER A 204 13.64 14.14 25.71
N SER A 205 14.04 15.42 25.87
CA SER A 205 14.47 15.96 27.16
C SER A 205 14.21 17.47 27.27
N PHE A 206 14.14 17.96 28.50
CA PHE A 206 14.01 19.39 28.79
C PHE A 206 15.22 20.19 28.27
N LYS A 207 16.44 19.64 28.40
CA LYS A 207 17.65 20.27 27.85
C LYS A 207 17.56 20.50 26.34
N MET A 208 17.12 19.51 25.57
CA MET A 208 16.92 19.67 24.12
C MET A 208 15.86 20.74 23.80
N PHE A 209 14.78 20.80 24.59
CA PHE A 209 13.77 21.85 24.44
C PHE A 209 14.35 23.24 24.71
N TYR A 210 15.12 23.38 25.79
CA TYR A 210 15.79 24.62 26.17
C TYR A 210 16.76 25.09 25.07
N GLU A 211 17.59 24.19 24.54
CA GLU A 211 18.53 24.50 23.44
C GLU A 211 17.78 24.99 22.20
N LEU A 212 16.74 24.27 21.75
CA LEU A 212 15.91 24.67 20.61
C LEU A 212 15.26 26.05 20.82
N ALA A 213 14.75 26.32 22.01
CA ALA A 213 14.08 27.58 22.33
C ALA A 213 15.05 28.75 22.52
N SER A 214 16.28 28.48 22.96
CA SER A 214 17.31 29.49 23.21
C SER A 214 18.07 29.90 21.94
N ASP A 215 18.49 28.94 21.12
CA ASP A 215 19.17 29.16 19.85
C ASP A 215 18.84 28.04 18.85
N THR A 216 17.81 28.29 18.04
CA THR A 216 17.33 27.38 16.99
C THR A 216 18.44 26.99 16.01
N ALA A 217 19.36 27.90 15.67
CA ALA A 217 20.40 27.62 14.69
C ALA A 217 21.44 26.64 15.24
N VAL A 218 21.85 26.83 16.50
CA VAL A 218 22.78 25.92 17.19
C VAL A 218 22.14 24.53 17.33
N PHE A 219 20.89 24.46 17.81
CA PHE A 219 20.18 23.19 17.95
C PHE A 219 20.11 22.41 16.64
N ILE A 220 19.79 23.08 15.54
CA ILE A 220 19.62 22.44 14.23
C ILE A 220 20.96 22.00 13.65
N ASN A 221 22.01 22.79 13.83
CA ASN A 221 23.35 22.37 13.43
C ASN A 221 23.79 21.11 14.19
N THR A 222 23.50 21.00 15.49
CA THR A 222 23.77 19.79 16.27
C THR A 222 22.90 18.62 15.81
N TYR A 223 21.60 18.83 15.57
CA TYR A 223 20.69 17.79 15.09
C TYR A 223 21.08 17.24 13.70
N LEU A 224 21.42 18.13 12.77
CA LEU A 224 21.83 17.74 11.41
C LEU A 224 23.20 17.04 11.39
N GLN A 225 24.08 17.30 12.35
CA GLN A 225 25.35 16.58 12.47
C GLN A 225 25.16 15.08 12.75
N ASP A 226 24.15 14.74 13.55
CA ASP A 226 23.82 13.35 13.89
C ASP A 226 22.94 12.66 12.82
N THR A 227 22.44 13.41 11.83
CA THR A 227 21.60 12.87 10.75
C THR A 227 22.47 12.34 9.62
N PHE A 228 22.21 11.11 9.16
CA PHE A 228 22.94 10.54 8.03
C PHE A 228 22.71 11.36 6.76
N LYS A 229 23.77 11.54 5.97
CA LYS A 229 23.74 12.31 4.73
C LYS A 229 24.57 11.67 3.62
N HIS A 230 24.06 11.75 2.40
CA HIS A 230 24.76 11.41 1.18
C HIS A 230 25.50 12.63 0.65
N SER A 231 26.80 12.50 0.38
CA SER A 231 27.60 13.54 -0.28
C SER A 231 27.65 13.25 -1.78
N ILE A 232 26.92 14.06 -2.57
CA ILE A 232 26.69 13.78 -3.99
C ILE A 232 27.51 14.76 -4.83
N PRO A 233 28.51 14.30 -5.60
CA PRO A 233 29.34 15.16 -6.42
C PRO A 233 28.52 15.73 -7.60
N VAL A 234 28.57 17.05 -7.78
CA VAL A 234 27.90 17.74 -8.87
C VAL A 234 28.92 18.50 -9.72
N GLU A 235 28.96 18.16 -11.00
CA GLU A 235 29.78 18.84 -12.01
C GLU A 235 29.03 20.05 -12.55
N VAL A 236 29.46 21.24 -12.14
CA VAL A 236 28.87 22.52 -12.57
C VAL A 236 29.62 23.08 -13.80
N ASP A 237 30.94 22.84 -13.88
CA ASP A 237 31.82 23.17 -15.01
C ASP A 237 32.89 22.07 -15.18
N LYS A 238 33.28 21.76 -16.43
CA LYS A 238 34.28 20.71 -16.74
C LYS A 238 35.70 21.05 -16.27
N GLU A 239 35.97 22.33 -16.00
CA GLU A 239 37.29 22.82 -15.59
C GLU A 239 37.43 23.10 -14.08
N LYS A 240 36.34 23.02 -13.30
CA LYS A 240 36.33 23.26 -11.84
C LYS A 240 36.23 21.96 -11.03
N LEU A 241 36.71 21.99 -9.79
CA LEU A 241 36.61 20.87 -8.85
C LEU A 241 35.15 20.49 -8.61
N ASN A 242 34.86 19.18 -8.59
CA ASN A 242 33.56 18.65 -8.19
C ASN A 242 33.26 19.09 -6.75
N ASN A 243 32.15 19.82 -6.57
CA ASN A 243 31.64 20.16 -5.25
C ASN A 243 30.45 19.25 -4.93
N ASP A 244 30.35 18.87 -3.66
CA ASP A 244 29.33 17.93 -3.22
C ASP A 244 28.08 18.67 -2.72
N ILE A 245 26.91 18.16 -3.09
CA ILE A 245 25.64 18.50 -2.48
C ILE A 245 25.33 17.42 -1.44
N GLU A 246 25.15 17.85 -0.19
CA GLU A 246 24.66 16.97 0.87
C GLU A 246 23.16 16.67 0.64
N ILE A 247 22.72 15.45 0.90
CA ILE A 247 21.30 15.07 0.92
C ILE A 247 21.08 14.25 2.18
N TYR A 248 20.23 14.73 3.08
CA TYR A 248 19.95 14.05 4.35
C TYR A 248 18.99 12.88 4.15
N GLU A 249 19.07 11.84 5.00
CA GLU A 249 18.05 10.79 5.15
C GLU A 249 16.78 11.37 5.82
N ASP A 250 16.17 12.32 5.13
CA ASP A 250 14.99 13.09 5.52
C ASP A 250 14.35 13.67 4.23
N ILE A 251 13.45 14.62 4.37
CA ILE A 251 12.88 15.41 3.28
C ILE A 251 13.86 16.53 2.90
N ASN A 252 14.21 16.53 1.62
CA ASN A 252 15.06 17.50 0.96
C ASN A 252 14.24 18.19 -0.15
N VAL A 253 14.15 19.51 -0.12
CA VAL A 253 13.34 20.28 -1.09
C VAL A 253 14.24 21.04 -2.06
N ILE A 254 13.97 20.90 -3.36
CA ILE A 254 14.66 21.63 -4.43
C ILE A 254 13.68 22.68 -4.98
N PHE A 255 14.09 23.94 -4.99
CA PHE A 255 13.27 25.05 -5.49
C PHE A 255 14.09 26.05 -6.31
N GLY A 256 13.40 26.89 -7.08
CA GLY A 256 14.02 27.87 -7.99
C GLY A 256 13.12 28.15 -9.20
N GLU A 257 13.51 29.09 -10.05
CA GLU A 257 12.71 29.50 -11.22
C GLU A 257 12.51 28.35 -12.24
N LYS A 258 11.52 28.49 -13.13
CA LYS A 258 11.36 27.56 -14.25
C LYS A 258 12.59 27.62 -15.14
N GLY A 259 13.19 26.47 -15.42
CA GLY A 259 14.45 26.38 -16.18
C GLY A 259 15.72 26.56 -15.34
N SER A 260 15.62 26.68 -14.01
CA SER A 260 16.77 26.92 -13.14
C SER A 260 17.66 25.69 -12.87
N GLY A 261 17.46 24.56 -13.57
CA GLY A 261 18.28 23.35 -13.41
C GLY A 261 17.76 22.30 -12.43
N LYS A 262 16.60 22.47 -11.80
CA LYS A 262 16.02 21.50 -10.82
C LYS A 262 15.93 20.06 -11.36
N THR A 263 15.30 19.89 -12.53
CA THR A 263 15.17 18.56 -13.17
C THR A 263 16.52 17.97 -13.55
N ILE A 264 17.50 18.81 -13.90
CA ILE A 264 18.87 18.39 -14.22
C ILE A 264 19.55 17.84 -12.96
N LEU A 265 19.49 18.58 -11.85
CA LEU A 265 20.02 18.13 -10.56
C LEU A 265 19.45 16.76 -10.18
N LEU A 266 18.12 16.64 -10.23
CA LEU A 266 17.40 15.44 -9.83
C LEU A 266 17.71 14.22 -10.72
N LYS A 267 17.72 14.39 -12.06
CA LYS A 267 17.89 13.26 -12.99
C LYS A 267 19.34 12.91 -13.32
N ASN A 268 20.23 13.89 -13.40
CA ASN A 268 21.59 13.67 -13.88
C ASN A 268 22.58 13.41 -12.75
N TYR A 269 22.30 13.89 -11.53
CA TYR A 269 23.21 13.75 -10.40
C TYR A 269 22.60 12.89 -9.29
N LEU A 270 21.43 13.27 -8.75
CA LEU A 270 20.84 12.60 -7.59
C LEU A 270 20.41 11.16 -7.92
N PHE A 271 19.61 10.96 -8.97
CA PHE A 271 19.09 9.64 -9.34
C PHE A 271 20.20 8.61 -9.68
N PRO A 272 21.19 8.92 -10.56
CA PRO A 272 22.25 7.96 -10.88
C PRO A 272 23.15 7.65 -9.68
N TYR A 273 23.49 8.66 -8.86
CA TYR A 273 24.32 8.45 -7.69
C TYR A 273 23.68 7.49 -6.69
N LEU A 274 22.45 7.77 -6.28
CA LEU A 274 21.73 6.93 -5.31
C LEU A 274 21.55 5.51 -5.88
N LYS A 275 21.30 5.38 -7.19
CA LYS A 275 21.09 4.07 -7.82
C LYS A 275 22.37 3.25 -7.85
N ASN A 276 23.51 3.90 -8.07
CA ASN A 276 24.83 3.25 -8.04
C ASN A 276 25.24 2.82 -6.62
N GLN A 277 24.66 3.42 -5.57
CA GLN A 277 24.80 2.96 -4.18
C GLN A 277 23.97 1.70 -3.87
N GLY A 278 23.17 1.20 -4.83
CA GLY A 278 22.34 0.02 -4.66
C GLY A 278 20.99 0.27 -3.96
N LEU A 279 20.60 1.54 -3.78
CA LEU A 279 19.33 1.91 -3.15
C LEU A 279 18.15 1.66 -4.10
N SER A 280 17.04 1.19 -3.56
CA SER A 280 15.77 1.08 -4.27
C SER A 280 15.16 2.48 -4.42
N ILE A 281 15.08 2.98 -5.65
CA ILE A 281 14.68 4.38 -5.90
C ILE A 281 13.44 4.43 -6.75
N PHE A 282 12.51 5.27 -6.30
CA PHE A 282 11.37 5.69 -7.08
C PHE A 282 11.60 7.08 -7.68
N LEU A 283 11.33 7.24 -8.97
CA LEU A 283 11.38 8.52 -9.69
C LEU A 283 10.02 8.83 -10.30
N HIS A 284 9.42 9.94 -9.89
CA HIS A 284 8.18 10.47 -10.46
C HIS A 284 8.40 11.79 -11.16
N GLU A 285 7.89 11.89 -12.38
CA GLU A 285 7.84 13.13 -13.13
C GLU A 285 6.38 13.54 -13.30
N GLY A 286 6.02 14.77 -12.94
CA GLY A 286 4.64 15.27 -13.03
C GLY A 286 4.02 15.16 -14.45
N LYS A 287 4.83 14.92 -15.49
CA LYS A 287 4.39 14.66 -16.88
C LYS A 287 3.93 13.22 -17.16
N GLY A 288 4.27 12.25 -16.32
CA GLY A 288 4.14 10.82 -16.62
C GLY A 288 3.08 10.03 -15.85
N TYR A 289 2.14 10.68 -15.15
CA TYR A 289 1.19 9.96 -14.28
C TYR A 289 0.33 8.94 -15.03
N ASN A 290 -0.09 9.23 -16.26
CA ASN A 290 -0.89 8.28 -17.06
C ASN A 290 -0.10 7.03 -17.44
N ASP A 291 1.16 7.20 -17.83
CA ASP A 291 2.01 6.06 -18.21
C ASP A 291 2.32 5.20 -16.98
N GLN A 292 2.57 5.82 -15.83
CA GLN A 292 2.78 5.10 -14.57
C GLN A 292 1.50 4.37 -14.11
N TYR A 293 0.35 5.03 -14.17
CA TYR A 293 -0.94 4.43 -13.86
C TYR A 293 -1.24 3.20 -14.73
N ASN A 294 -1.05 3.32 -16.05
CA ASN A 294 -1.25 2.21 -16.97
C ASN A 294 -0.27 1.05 -16.71
N LYS A 295 1.00 1.34 -16.41
CA LYS A 295 1.98 0.31 -16.01
C LYS A 295 1.56 -0.44 -14.75
N ILE A 296 1.06 0.26 -13.73
CA ILE A 296 0.55 -0.36 -12.51
C ILE A 296 -0.63 -1.29 -12.84
N LEU A 297 -1.58 -0.81 -13.65
CA LEU A 297 -2.72 -1.62 -14.09
C LEU A 297 -2.27 -2.87 -14.86
N ASP A 298 -1.33 -2.72 -15.79
CA ASP A 298 -0.87 -3.82 -16.64
C ASP A 298 -0.09 -4.87 -15.83
N ASN A 299 0.76 -4.44 -14.89
CA ASN A 299 1.44 -5.34 -13.96
C ASN A 299 0.42 -6.18 -13.14
N PHE A 300 -0.64 -5.55 -12.63
CA PHE A 300 -1.67 -6.28 -11.89
C PHE A 300 -2.48 -7.22 -12.79
N LYS A 301 -2.81 -6.81 -14.02
CA LYS A 301 -3.48 -7.68 -15.00
C LYS A 301 -2.63 -8.90 -15.39
N GLU A 302 -1.32 -8.73 -15.54
CA GLU A 302 -0.39 -9.81 -15.87
C GLU A 302 -0.26 -10.83 -14.73
N SER A 303 -0.44 -10.41 -13.48
CA SER A 303 -0.42 -11.30 -12.30
C SER A 303 -1.56 -12.33 -12.27
N VAL A 304 -2.62 -12.11 -13.05
CA VAL A 304 -3.74 -13.06 -13.20
C VAL A 304 -3.46 -13.92 -14.43
N VAL A 305 -3.12 -15.19 -14.23
CA VAL A 305 -2.75 -16.12 -15.31
C VAL A 305 -3.82 -17.19 -15.48
N ILE A 306 -4.29 -17.39 -16.71
CA ILE A 306 -5.20 -18.49 -17.03
C ILE A 306 -4.41 -19.80 -16.95
N ASN A 307 -4.90 -20.76 -16.16
CA ASN A 307 -4.25 -22.05 -16.02
C ASN A 307 -4.23 -22.83 -17.36
N GLU A 308 -3.05 -22.95 -17.96
CA GLU A 308 -2.88 -23.61 -19.26
C GLU A 308 -3.30 -25.08 -19.27
N LYS A 309 -3.16 -25.80 -18.14
CA LYS A 309 -3.61 -27.19 -18.03
C LYS A 309 -5.13 -27.29 -18.13
N ILE A 310 -5.85 -26.38 -17.44
CA ILE A 310 -7.32 -26.32 -17.51
C ILE A 310 -7.75 -25.93 -18.93
N LEU A 311 -7.10 -24.93 -19.52
CA LEU A 311 -7.38 -24.50 -20.90
C LEU A 311 -7.17 -25.64 -21.91
N GLY A 312 -6.09 -26.42 -21.77
CA GLY A 312 -5.83 -27.58 -22.60
C GLY A 312 -6.87 -28.71 -22.44
N ALA A 313 -7.40 -28.91 -21.23
CA ALA A 313 -8.51 -29.85 -21.00
C ALA A 313 -9.80 -29.38 -21.68
N ILE A 314 -10.14 -28.09 -21.56
CA ILE A 314 -11.30 -27.47 -22.22
C ILE A 314 -11.23 -27.70 -23.73
N LYS A 315 -10.08 -27.37 -24.36
CA LYS A 315 -9.88 -27.53 -25.81
C LYS A 315 -10.09 -28.97 -26.28
N ARG A 316 -9.50 -29.95 -25.59
CA ARG A 316 -9.63 -31.38 -25.95
C ARG A 316 -11.06 -31.91 -25.79
N ASN A 317 -11.72 -31.56 -24.69
CA ASN A 317 -13.10 -32.00 -24.44
C ASN A 317 -14.08 -31.34 -25.40
N PHE A 318 -13.85 -30.08 -25.74
CA PHE A 318 -14.62 -29.36 -26.75
C PHE A 318 -14.45 -29.98 -28.14
N ASP A 319 -13.21 -30.23 -28.57
CA ASP A 319 -12.90 -30.86 -29.85
C ASP A 319 -13.57 -32.23 -30.00
N PHE A 320 -13.47 -33.06 -28.96
CA PHE A 320 -14.15 -34.35 -28.94
C PHE A 320 -15.68 -34.22 -28.98
N THR A 321 -16.22 -33.25 -28.24
CA THR A 321 -17.67 -33.00 -28.13
C THR A 321 -18.29 -32.57 -29.45
N ILE A 322 -17.66 -31.62 -30.14
CA ILE A 322 -18.20 -31.03 -31.36
C ILE A 322 -18.07 -31.96 -32.57
N ASN A 323 -17.02 -32.79 -32.58
CA ASN A 323 -16.75 -33.74 -33.65
C ASN A 323 -17.34 -35.14 -33.41
N TYR A 324 -18.03 -35.36 -32.28
CA TYR A 324 -18.66 -36.65 -31.99
C TYR A 324 -19.81 -36.93 -32.95
N ASN A 325 -19.72 -38.03 -33.69
CA ASN A 325 -20.78 -38.54 -34.54
C ASN A 325 -20.92 -40.05 -34.32
N GLU A 326 -22.14 -40.56 -34.43
CA GLU A 326 -22.46 -41.98 -34.41
C GLU A 326 -22.63 -42.52 -35.82
N ASP A 327 -21.96 -43.63 -36.11
CA ASP A 327 -22.19 -44.36 -37.35
C ASP A 327 -23.66 -44.81 -37.42
N ILE A 328 -24.27 -44.68 -38.60
CA ILE A 328 -25.60 -45.24 -38.85
C ILE A 328 -25.54 -46.73 -38.51
N PRO A 329 -26.41 -47.25 -37.61
CA PRO A 329 -26.38 -48.64 -37.21
C PRO A 329 -26.48 -49.54 -38.43
N LEU A 330 -25.39 -50.21 -38.77
CA LEU A 330 -25.38 -51.25 -39.78
C LEU A 330 -26.41 -52.30 -39.37
N ASP A 331 -27.33 -52.65 -40.26
CA ASP A 331 -28.38 -53.63 -39.99
C ASP A 331 -27.76 -54.98 -39.58
N PHE A 332 -27.56 -55.12 -38.26
CA PHE A 332 -26.92 -56.28 -37.65
C PHE A 332 -27.79 -57.50 -37.91
N VAL A 333 -29.12 -57.34 -37.95
CA VAL A 333 -30.06 -58.42 -38.27
C VAL A 333 -29.77 -58.94 -39.67
N THR A 334 -29.64 -58.07 -40.67
CA THR A 334 -29.27 -58.49 -42.03
C THR A 334 -27.90 -59.16 -42.08
N ARG A 335 -26.89 -58.67 -41.33
CA ARG A 335 -25.56 -59.32 -41.29
C ARG A 335 -25.60 -60.71 -40.67
N PHE A 336 -26.30 -60.88 -39.55
CA PHE A 336 -26.48 -62.18 -38.92
C PHE A 336 -27.30 -63.13 -39.79
N LYS A 337 -28.38 -62.63 -40.43
CA LYS A 337 -29.18 -63.39 -41.39
C LYS A 337 -28.35 -63.87 -42.59
N LYS A 338 -27.51 -62.99 -43.17
CA LYS A 338 -26.58 -63.34 -44.25
C LYS A 338 -25.57 -64.43 -43.85
N TYR A 339 -25.10 -64.41 -42.60
CA TYR A 339 -24.21 -65.45 -42.08
C TYR A 339 -24.92 -66.81 -41.99
N TYR A 340 -26.10 -66.86 -41.35
CA TYR A 340 -26.84 -68.13 -41.18
C TYR A 340 -27.38 -68.72 -42.48
N ASN A 341 -27.67 -67.88 -43.48
CA ASN A 341 -28.16 -68.32 -44.79
C ASN A 341 -27.04 -68.71 -45.78
N ASN A 342 -25.77 -68.56 -45.40
CA ASN A 342 -24.65 -68.82 -46.31
C ASN A 342 -24.19 -70.29 -46.28
N ASN A 343 -24.53 -71.04 -47.33
CA ASN A 343 -24.14 -72.43 -47.53
C ASN A 343 -22.81 -72.62 -48.30
N SER A 344 -22.13 -71.53 -48.69
CA SER A 344 -20.90 -71.55 -49.50
C SER A 344 -19.63 -71.76 -48.65
N ALA A 345 -19.54 -72.91 -47.98
CA ALA A 345 -18.33 -73.30 -47.26
C ALA A 345 -17.51 -74.29 -48.11
N THR A 346 -16.29 -73.91 -48.51
CA THR A 346 -15.31 -74.89 -49.00
C THR A 346 -14.86 -75.77 -47.83
N LYS A 347 -14.61 -77.08 -48.05
CA LYS A 347 -14.11 -78.01 -47.01
C LYS A 347 -12.87 -77.50 -46.25
N LYS A 348 -12.08 -76.60 -46.87
CA LYS A 348 -10.91 -75.95 -46.23
C LYS A 348 -11.31 -74.83 -45.26
N ALA A 349 -12.37 -74.07 -45.55
CA ALA A 349 -12.87 -73.00 -44.69
C ALA A 349 -13.47 -73.54 -43.37
N GLU A 350 -14.09 -74.72 -43.41
CA GLU A 350 -14.67 -75.40 -42.24
C GLU A 350 -13.62 -75.83 -41.21
N LYS A 351 -12.37 -76.04 -41.65
CA LYS A 351 -11.26 -76.36 -40.74
C LYS A 351 -10.83 -75.17 -39.88
N ILE A 352 -11.13 -73.94 -40.30
CA ILE A 352 -10.72 -72.72 -39.58
C ILE A 352 -11.84 -72.31 -38.62
N LYS A 353 -11.95 -73.01 -37.48
CA LYS A 353 -12.99 -72.75 -36.46
C LYS A 353 -12.96 -71.36 -35.83
N LYS A 354 -11.82 -70.66 -35.90
CA LYS A 354 -11.67 -69.30 -35.34
C LYS A 354 -12.56 -68.25 -36.02
N ILE A 355 -13.16 -68.52 -37.19
CA ILE A 355 -14.09 -67.59 -37.87
C ILE A 355 -15.36 -67.28 -37.07
N ASP A 356 -15.75 -68.17 -36.15
CA ASP A 356 -16.97 -68.02 -35.35
C ASP A 356 -16.71 -67.39 -33.98
N SER A 357 -15.44 -67.06 -33.69
CA SER A 357 -15.03 -66.40 -32.45
C SER A 357 -15.73 -65.06 -32.31
N LYS A 358 -16.16 -64.74 -31.08
CA LYS A 358 -16.76 -63.45 -30.74
C LYS A 358 -15.80 -62.66 -29.86
N PHE A 359 -15.81 -61.35 -30.03
CA PHE A 359 -15.05 -60.44 -29.19
C PHE A 359 -15.78 -59.10 -29.13
N SER A 360 -15.93 -58.56 -27.91
CA SER A 360 -16.48 -57.23 -27.69
C SER A 360 -15.40 -56.39 -27.05
N ASN A 361 -14.96 -55.34 -27.74
CA ASN A 361 -14.12 -54.33 -27.14
C ASN A 361 -15.04 -53.22 -26.64
N ASN A 362 -15.14 -53.07 -25.32
CA ASN A 362 -15.93 -52.02 -24.69
C ASN A 362 -15.03 -50.91 -24.14
N ASN A 363 -13.72 -50.99 -24.39
CA ASN A 363 -12.75 -50.05 -23.86
C ASN A 363 -12.68 -48.82 -24.79
N VAL A 364 -13.11 -47.67 -24.29
CA VAL A 364 -13.22 -46.39 -25.04
C VAL A 364 -12.09 -45.44 -24.71
N ASN A 365 -11.33 -45.74 -23.66
CA ASN A 365 -10.16 -44.97 -23.29
C ASN A 365 -9.17 -44.96 -24.46
N THR A 366 -8.50 -43.83 -24.66
CA THR A 366 -7.37 -43.72 -25.58
C THR A 366 -6.07 -43.75 -24.78
N PHE A 367 -4.95 -43.97 -25.46
CA PHE A 367 -3.64 -43.83 -24.81
C PHE A 367 -3.49 -42.40 -24.25
N GLU A 368 -3.96 -41.39 -24.97
CA GLU A 368 -3.94 -40.00 -24.50
C GLU A 368 -4.80 -39.80 -23.25
N SER A 369 -6.00 -40.39 -23.17
CA SER A 369 -6.85 -40.24 -21.98
C SER A 369 -6.25 -40.90 -20.74
N ILE A 370 -5.55 -42.03 -20.91
CA ILE A 370 -4.82 -42.69 -19.81
C ILE A 370 -3.62 -41.83 -19.39
N SER A 371 -2.84 -41.30 -20.36
CA SER A 371 -1.69 -40.43 -20.09
C SER A 371 -2.10 -39.17 -19.34
N SER A 372 -3.13 -38.47 -19.81
CA SER A 372 -3.59 -37.23 -19.18
C SER A 372 -4.15 -37.44 -17.77
N ASN A 373 -4.84 -38.56 -17.51
CA ASN A 373 -5.31 -38.90 -16.17
C ASN A 373 -4.12 -39.19 -15.22
N LEU A 374 -3.09 -39.88 -15.73
CA LEU A 374 -1.85 -40.09 -14.98
C LEU A 374 -1.15 -38.75 -14.67
N GLU A 375 -0.97 -37.89 -15.67
CA GLU A 375 -0.36 -36.56 -15.51
C GLU A 375 -1.10 -35.70 -14.48
N GLU A 376 -2.44 -35.70 -14.49
CA GLU A 376 -3.24 -34.97 -13.51
C GLU A 376 -2.99 -35.48 -12.08
N LYS A 377 -2.96 -36.81 -11.89
CA LYS A 377 -2.73 -37.41 -10.57
C LYS A 377 -1.29 -37.18 -10.08
N LEU A 378 -0.30 -37.29 -10.97
CA LEU A 378 1.10 -37.00 -10.65
C LEU A 378 1.29 -35.52 -10.28
N SER A 379 0.62 -34.60 -10.97
CA SER A 379 0.67 -33.17 -10.62
C SER A 379 0.20 -32.93 -9.18
N LYS A 380 -0.88 -33.57 -8.75
CA LYS A 380 -1.38 -33.44 -7.36
C LYS A 380 -0.37 -33.95 -6.34
N ILE A 381 0.36 -35.02 -6.65
CA ILE A 381 1.42 -35.52 -5.78
C ILE A 381 2.57 -34.51 -5.68
N ILE A 382 2.97 -33.91 -6.80
CA ILE A 382 4.00 -32.87 -6.84
C ILE A 382 3.57 -31.66 -5.99
N ASP A 383 2.31 -31.22 -6.10
CA ASP A 383 1.79 -30.11 -5.30
C ASP A 383 1.90 -30.42 -3.79
N VAL A 384 1.55 -31.65 -3.37
CA VAL A 384 1.71 -32.09 -1.98
C VAL A 384 3.18 -32.13 -1.54
N LYS A 385 4.09 -32.57 -2.41
CA LYS A 385 5.54 -32.55 -2.12
C LYS A 385 6.05 -31.12 -1.92
N GLN A 386 5.60 -30.15 -2.72
CA GLN A 386 5.97 -28.74 -2.57
C GLN A 386 5.44 -28.15 -1.26
N ILE A 387 4.19 -28.45 -0.89
CA ILE A 387 3.62 -28.04 0.41
C ILE A 387 4.45 -28.64 1.55
N ASN A 388 4.81 -29.92 1.47
CA ASN A 388 5.63 -30.58 2.48
C ASN A 388 7.03 -29.94 2.61
N GLN A 389 7.63 -29.48 1.50
CA GLN A 389 8.89 -28.74 1.51
C GLN A 389 8.80 -27.38 2.18
N HIS A 390 7.69 -26.66 1.99
CA HIS A 390 7.49 -25.32 2.55
C HIS A 390 7.13 -25.35 4.03
N VAL A 391 6.33 -26.33 4.46
CA VAL A 391 5.84 -26.43 5.85
C VAL A 391 6.86 -27.07 6.80
N ARG A 392 7.72 -27.97 6.30
CA ARG A 392 8.62 -28.77 7.15
C ARG A 392 10.10 -28.45 6.92
N LYS A 393 10.85 -28.31 8.01
CA LYS A 393 12.30 -28.11 8.01
C LYS A 393 13.01 -29.38 7.53
N GLU A 394 14.22 -29.24 6.99
CA GLU A 394 14.95 -30.38 6.39
C GLU A 394 15.25 -31.50 7.40
N GLU A 395 15.46 -31.17 8.67
CA GLU A 395 15.84 -32.14 9.72
C GLU A 395 14.67 -33.00 10.23
N GLN A 396 13.43 -32.74 9.80
CA GLN A 396 12.24 -33.45 10.29
C GLN A 396 12.05 -34.79 9.58
N GLU A 397 12.05 -35.90 10.33
CA GLU A 397 11.87 -37.27 9.82
C GLU A 397 10.56 -37.44 9.05
N GLU A 398 9.49 -36.76 9.49
CA GLU A 398 8.16 -36.82 8.86
C GLU A 398 8.17 -36.25 7.43
N LYS A 399 9.07 -35.31 7.14
CA LYS A 399 9.25 -34.75 5.78
C LYS A 399 9.72 -35.82 4.83
N TYR A 400 10.75 -36.57 5.22
CA TYR A 400 11.32 -37.66 4.43
C TYR A 400 10.34 -38.80 4.26
N LEU A 401 9.70 -39.24 5.35
CA LEU A 401 8.75 -40.35 5.32
C LEU A 401 7.57 -40.07 4.39
N LEU A 402 7.00 -38.85 4.44
CA LEU A 402 5.90 -38.48 3.55
C LEU A 402 6.35 -38.47 2.08
N ASN A 403 7.52 -37.90 1.78
CA ASN A 403 8.04 -37.90 0.40
C ASN A 403 8.29 -39.32 -0.13
N GLU A 404 8.77 -40.23 0.71
CA GLU A 404 8.96 -41.63 0.35
C GLU A 404 7.63 -42.33 0.02
N GLN A 405 6.60 -42.15 0.87
CA GLN A 405 5.27 -42.70 0.61
C GLN A 405 4.64 -42.12 -0.67
N LEU A 406 4.86 -40.83 -0.95
CA LEU A 406 4.42 -40.20 -2.19
C LEU A 406 5.15 -40.75 -3.42
N ASN A 407 6.46 -41.04 -3.32
CA ASN A 407 7.20 -41.70 -4.40
C ASN A 407 6.66 -43.11 -4.69
N ASN A 408 6.34 -43.89 -3.65
CA ASN A 408 5.74 -45.21 -3.81
C ASN A 408 4.37 -45.12 -4.51
N LEU A 409 3.56 -44.14 -4.14
CA LEU A 409 2.27 -43.88 -4.79
C LEU A 409 2.43 -43.48 -6.27
N GLU A 410 3.46 -42.70 -6.62
CA GLU A 410 3.79 -42.39 -8.02
C GLU A 410 4.09 -43.67 -8.82
N CYS A 411 4.91 -44.58 -8.27
CA CYS A 411 5.18 -45.87 -8.89
C CYS A 411 3.89 -46.69 -9.10
N ASP A 412 3.04 -46.79 -8.07
CA ASP A 412 1.77 -47.52 -8.15
C ASP A 412 0.83 -46.96 -9.24
N LEU A 413 0.77 -45.63 -9.36
CA LEU A 413 -0.02 -44.97 -10.40
C LEU A 413 0.51 -45.27 -11.81
N ILE A 414 1.82 -45.24 -11.99
CA ILE A 414 2.47 -45.59 -13.27
C ILE A 414 2.17 -47.05 -13.62
N ASP A 415 2.30 -47.98 -12.67
CA ASP A 415 2.04 -49.39 -12.89
C ASP A 415 0.57 -49.67 -13.24
N LEU A 416 -0.37 -48.97 -12.59
CA LEU A 416 -1.79 -49.00 -12.94
C LEU A 416 -2.02 -48.50 -14.36
N ALA A 417 -1.42 -47.36 -14.75
CA ALA A 417 -1.54 -46.80 -16.09
C ALA A 417 -0.96 -47.76 -17.16
N VAL A 418 0.21 -48.36 -16.90
CA VAL A 418 0.83 -49.37 -17.78
C VAL A 418 -0.08 -50.59 -17.93
N LYS A 419 -0.69 -51.07 -16.84
CA LYS A 419 -1.62 -52.20 -16.86
C LYS A 419 -2.84 -51.90 -17.73
N ASP A 420 -3.38 -50.68 -17.64
CA ASP A 420 -4.54 -50.27 -18.43
C ASP A 420 -4.19 -50.05 -19.91
N CYS A 421 -3.02 -49.49 -20.20
CA CYS A 421 -2.45 -49.43 -21.55
C CYS A 421 -2.29 -50.83 -22.16
N LYS A 422 -1.77 -51.80 -21.40
CA LYS A 422 -1.64 -53.20 -21.85
C LYS A 422 -3.00 -53.82 -22.16
N LYS A 423 -3.99 -53.67 -21.27
CA LYS A 423 -5.36 -54.17 -21.51
C LYS A 423 -5.95 -53.58 -22.78
N MET A 424 -5.80 -52.28 -22.99
CA MET A 424 -6.31 -51.60 -24.17
C MET A 424 -5.58 -52.05 -25.46
N PHE A 425 -4.26 -52.19 -25.41
CA PHE A 425 -3.48 -52.70 -26.53
C PHE A 425 -3.93 -54.11 -26.93
N ILE A 426 -4.10 -55.00 -25.93
CA ILE A 426 -4.59 -56.37 -26.15
C ILE A 426 -6.00 -56.34 -26.75
N SER A 427 -6.90 -55.52 -26.22
CA SER A 427 -8.28 -55.49 -26.71
C SER A 427 -8.39 -54.94 -28.13
N LYS A 428 -7.70 -53.84 -28.44
CA LYS A 428 -7.66 -53.23 -29.77
C LYS A 428 -7.07 -54.19 -30.81
N ASN A 429 -5.94 -54.84 -30.50
CA ASN A 429 -5.29 -55.77 -31.42
C ASN A 429 -6.06 -57.08 -31.58
N THR A 430 -6.73 -57.58 -30.53
CA THR A 430 -7.59 -58.76 -30.65
C THR A 430 -8.75 -58.49 -31.59
N ASN A 431 -9.40 -57.32 -31.48
CA ASN A 431 -10.48 -56.93 -32.38
C ASN A 431 -9.99 -56.75 -33.83
N SER A 432 -8.84 -56.08 -34.01
CA SER A 432 -8.21 -55.90 -35.33
C SER A 432 -7.84 -57.23 -35.97
N PHE A 433 -7.15 -58.11 -35.24
CA PHE A 433 -6.76 -59.44 -35.69
C PHE A 433 -7.98 -60.27 -36.13
N LEU A 434 -9.02 -60.33 -35.31
CA LEU A 434 -10.24 -61.07 -35.66
C LEU A 434 -10.91 -60.49 -36.90
N THR A 435 -10.94 -59.16 -37.03
CA THR A 435 -11.52 -58.48 -38.20
C THR A 435 -10.72 -58.81 -39.47
N VAL A 436 -9.39 -58.70 -39.43
CA VAL A 436 -8.51 -59.02 -40.57
C VAL A 436 -8.61 -60.50 -40.94
N LEU A 437 -8.59 -61.40 -39.96
CA LEU A 437 -8.71 -62.84 -40.17
C LEU A 437 -10.05 -63.18 -40.87
N LYS A 438 -11.16 -62.67 -40.34
CA LYS A 438 -12.51 -62.89 -40.89
C LYS A 438 -12.64 -62.33 -42.29
N ASN A 439 -12.21 -61.10 -42.52
CA ASN A 439 -12.24 -60.45 -43.83
C ASN A 439 -11.39 -61.21 -44.87
N SER A 440 -10.21 -61.69 -44.47
CA SER A 440 -9.31 -62.42 -45.37
C SER A 440 -9.88 -63.78 -45.77
N ILE A 441 -10.49 -64.51 -44.83
CA ILE A 441 -11.14 -65.80 -45.11
C ILE A 441 -12.39 -65.60 -45.96
N GLN A 442 -13.21 -64.59 -45.63
CA GLN A 442 -14.39 -64.26 -46.43
C GLN A 442 -14.02 -63.92 -47.89
N LYS A 443 -12.97 -63.11 -48.10
CA LYS A 443 -12.46 -62.78 -49.45
C LYS A 443 -11.98 -64.02 -50.22
N LYS A 444 -11.27 -64.94 -49.56
CA LYS A 444 -10.68 -66.12 -50.23
C LYS A 444 -11.63 -67.30 -50.41
N THR A 445 -12.66 -67.42 -49.57
CA THR A 445 -13.51 -68.63 -49.52
C THR A 445 -14.98 -68.37 -49.80
N GLY A 446 -15.43 -67.11 -49.86
CA GLY A 446 -16.84 -66.76 -50.03
C GLY A 446 -17.72 -66.96 -48.79
N LYS A 447 -17.21 -67.68 -47.77
CA LYS A 447 -17.92 -67.89 -46.50
C LYS A 447 -18.02 -66.57 -45.73
N VAL A 448 -19.25 -66.11 -45.52
CA VAL A 448 -19.54 -64.95 -44.67
C VAL A 448 -19.12 -65.29 -43.25
N SER A 449 -18.34 -64.41 -42.63
CA SER A 449 -17.89 -64.60 -41.25
C SER A 449 -18.94 -64.13 -40.26
N LYS A 450 -19.03 -64.80 -39.11
CA LYS A 450 -19.93 -64.38 -38.02
C LYS A 450 -19.50 -63.00 -37.51
N PRO A 451 -20.39 -62.01 -37.36
CA PRO A 451 -20.02 -60.73 -36.76
C PRO A 451 -19.41 -60.89 -35.36
N ASN A 452 -18.43 -60.04 -35.01
CA ASN A 452 -17.75 -60.08 -33.70
C ASN A 452 -18.71 -59.81 -32.53
N ASN A 453 -19.61 -58.85 -32.72
CA ASN A 453 -20.63 -58.40 -31.78
C ASN A 453 -21.75 -57.64 -32.54
N ILE A 454 -22.77 -57.18 -31.82
CA ILE A 454 -23.91 -56.39 -32.37
C ILE A 454 -23.70 -54.87 -32.27
N GLY A 455 -22.55 -54.40 -31.76
CA GLY A 455 -22.23 -52.98 -31.63
C GLY A 455 -22.80 -52.26 -30.40
N PHE A 456 -23.81 -52.81 -29.71
CA PHE A 456 -24.49 -52.14 -28.58
C PHE A 456 -23.54 -51.69 -27.46
N ALA A 457 -22.61 -52.56 -27.03
CA ALA A 457 -21.69 -52.20 -25.95
C ALA A 457 -20.73 -51.07 -26.36
N GLY A 458 -20.26 -51.06 -27.61
CA GLY A 458 -19.43 -49.97 -28.14
C GLY A 458 -20.20 -48.65 -28.23
N LEU A 459 -21.45 -48.70 -28.70
CA LEU A 459 -22.35 -47.55 -28.75
C LEU A 459 -22.56 -46.93 -27.35
N VAL A 460 -22.97 -47.74 -26.37
CA VAL A 460 -23.19 -47.27 -25.00
C VAL A 460 -21.92 -46.66 -24.42
N SER A 461 -20.77 -47.29 -24.64
CA SER A 461 -19.51 -46.81 -24.08
C SER A 461 -19.07 -45.48 -24.72
N ASN A 462 -19.27 -45.30 -26.04
CA ASN A 462 -19.02 -44.03 -26.73
C ASN A 462 -19.96 -42.92 -26.22
N ARG A 463 -21.24 -43.23 -26.01
CA ARG A 463 -22.22 -42.29 -25.45
C ARG A 463 -21.86 -41.86 -24.03
N LEU A 464 -21.45 -42.81 -23.17
CA LEU A 464 -20.98 -42.50 -21.82
C LEU A 464 -19.78 -41.56 -21.85
N ARG A 465 -18.78 -41.83 -22.70
CA ARG A 465 -17.61 -40.96 -22.88
C ARG A 465 -18.01 -39.56 -23.36
N ARG A 466 -18.99 -39.46 -24.27
CA ARG A 466 -19.54 -38.18 -24.74
C ARG A 466 -20.18 -37.39 -23.60
N THR A 467 -20.94 -38.05 -22.73
CA THR A 467 -21.56 -37.44 -21.54
C THR A 467 -20.51 -37.01 -20.52
N GLU A 468 -19.51 -37.84 -20.26
CA GLU A 468 -18.38 -37.52 -19.37
C GLU A 468 -17.61 -36.29 -19.86
N ALA A 469 -17.27 -36.23 -21.15
CA ALA A 469 -16.60 -35.09 -21.75
C ALA A 469 -17.40 -33.78 -21.60
N ASN A 470 -18.73 -33.84 -21.73
CA ASN A 470 -19.60 -32.69 -21.51
C ASN A 470 -19.61 -32.24 -20.04
N ASN A 471 -19.68 -33.18 -19.11
CA ASN A 471 -19.66 -32.86 -17.68
C ASN A 471 -18.31 -32.30 -17.25
N ASP A 472 -17.21 -32.87 -17.74
CA ASP A 472 -15.87 -32.36 -17.46
C ASP A 472 -15.67 -30.97 -18.09
N LEU A 473 -16.14 -30.74 -19.31
CA LEU A 473 -16.14 -29.42 -19.93
C LEU A 473 -16.90 -28.38 -19.09
N LYS A 474 -18.11 -28.69 -18.62
CA LYS A 474 -18.89 -27.82 -17.72
C LYS A 474 -18.13 -27.52 -16.42
N LYS A 475 -17.48 -28.53 -15.85
CA LYS A 475 -16.71 -28.38 -14.61
C LYS A 475 -15.48 -27.50 -14.83
N LYS A 476 -14.70 -27.75 -15.88
CA LYS A 476 -13.49 -26.99 -16.21
C LYS A 476 -13.78 -25.55 -16.58
N LEU A 477 -14.90 -25.28 -17.25
CA LEU A 477 -15.37 -23.90 -17.53
C LEU A 477 -15.76 -23.13 -16.26
N LYS A 478 -16.11 -23.82 -15.16
CA LYS A 478 -16.28 -23.17 -13.85
C LYS A 478 -14.94 -23.03 -13.13
N GLU A 479 -14.08 -24.06 -13.17
CA GLU A 479 -12.76 -24.05 -12.51
C GLU A 479 -11.78 -23.02 -13.11
N VAL A 480 -11.98 -22.59 -14.36
CA VAL A 480 -11.12 -21.58 -15.00
C VAL A 480 -11.43 -20.14 -14.56
N GLN A 481 -12.61 -19.91 -13.98
CA GLN A 481 -12.99 -18.61 -13.45
C GLN A 481 -12.18 -18.31 -12.18
N ASP A 482 -11.62 -17.12 -12.11
CA ASP A 482 -10.83 -16.64 -10.97
C ASP A 482 -11.00 -15.13 -10.84
N GLU A 483 -10.80 -14.60 -9.64
CA GLU A 483 -10.88 -13.16 -9.36
C GLU A 483 -9.76 -12.75 -8.39
N LYS A 484 -8.98 -11.74 -8.77
CA LYS A 484 -8.01 -11.10 -7.88
C LYS A 484 -8.33 -9.63 -7.68
N VAL A 485 -8.16 -9.18 -6.45
CA VAL A 485 -8.39 -7.80 -6.03
C VAL A 485 -7.07 -7.18 -5.60
N HIS A 486 -6.68 -6.09 -6.24
CA HIS A 486 -5.47 -5.32 -5.93
C HIS A 486 -5.86 -3.93 -5.44
N LYS A 487 -5.29 -3.48 -4.32
CA LYS A 487 -5.45 -2.09 -3.86
C LYS A 487 -4.64 -1.17 -4.77
N LEU A 488 -5.29 -0.13 -5.33
CA LEU A 488 -4.63 0.87 -6.17
C LEU A 488 -4.17 2.09 -5.36
N GLY A 489 -4.98 2.53 -4.40
CA GLY A 489 -4.68 3.72 -3.59
C GLY A 489 -5.93 4.33 -2.98
N TYR A 490 -5.78 5.44 -2.25
CA TYR A 490 -6.87 6.16 -1.59
C TYR A 490 -7.24 7.43 -2.33
N ILE A 491 -8.55 7.65 -2.54
CA ILE A 491 -9.10 8.88 -3.13
C ILE A 491 -9.88 9.63 -2.04
N PRO A 492 -9.51 10.88 -1.71
CA PRO A 492 -10.24 11.68 -0.73
C PRO A 492 -11.72 11.80 -1.08
N ASN A 493 -12.59 11.63 -0.07
CA ASN A 493 -14.06 11.66 -0.17
C ASN A 493 -14.71 10.51 -0.98
N LYS A 494 -13.93 9.62 -1.61
CA LYS A 494 -14.43 8.47 -2.39
C LYS A 494 -13.97 7.11 -1.88
N GLY A 495 -13.02 7.08 -0.95
CA GLY A 495 -12.54 5.86 -0.32
C GLY A 495 -11.39 5.20 -1.08
N ILE A 496 -11.17 3.92 -0.82
CA ILE A 496 -10.09 3.14 -1.40
C ILE A 496 -10.51 2.64 -2.80
N ALA A 497 -9.63 2.84 -3.78
CA ALA A 497 -9.77 2.29 -5.12
C ALA A 497 -9.09 0.92 -5.22
N TYR A 498 -9.80 -0.03 -5.82
CA TYR A 498 -9.33 -1.38 -6.07
C TYR A 498 -9.37 -1.69 -7.57
N LEU A 499 -8.38 -2.41 -8.08
CA LEU A 499 -8.47 -3.08 -9.36
C LEU A 499 -8.93 -4.52 -9.14
N VAL A 500 -10.07 -4.87 -9.72
CA VAL A 500 -10.56 -6.25 -9.74
C VAL A 500 -10.30 -6.81 -11.13
N THR A 501 -9.46 -7.83 -11.21
CA THR A 501 -9.19 -8.56 -12.45
C THR A 501 -9.81 -9.94 -12.33
N SER A 502 -10.79 -10.22 -13.20
CA SER A 502 -11.54 -11.48 -13.27
C SER A 502 -11.24 -12.24 -14.56
N ILE A 503 -11.19 -13.57 -14.48
CA ILE A 503 -11.26 -14.45 -15.64
C ILE A 503 -12.73 -14.83 -15.82
N GLU A 504 -13.36 -14.26 -16.85
CA GLU A 504 -14.78 -14.44 -17.13
C GLU A 504 -14.99 -15.45 -18.27
N VAL A 505 -16.04 -16.25 -18.14
CA VAL A 505 -16.46 -17.23 -19.14
C VAL A 505 -17.84 -16.86 -19.67
N LEU A 506 -17.98 -16.83 -20.99
CA LEU A 506 -19.23 -16.50 -21.68
C LEU A 506 -20.39 -17.34 -21.16
N GLN A 507 -21.44 -16.70 -20.67
CA GLN A 507 -22.65 -17.41 -20.21
C GLN A 507 -23.63 -17.68 -21.35
N PRO A 508 -24.45 -18.74 -21.27
CA PRO A 508 -25.43 -19.09 -22.30
C PRO A 508 -26.50 -18.03 -22.57
N ASP A 509 -26.79 -17.14 -21.61
CA ASP A 509 -27.76 -16.05 -21.72
C ASP A 509 -27.12 -14.68 -21.99
N GLU A 510 -25.78 -14.64 -22.06
CA GLU A 510 -25.05 -13.39 -22.17
C GLU A 510 -25.26 -12.72 -23.53
N SER A 511 -25.45 -11.41 -23.49
CA SER A 511 -25.61 -10.55 -24.66
C SER A 511 -24.49 -9.52 -24.69
N TYR A 512 -24.18 -9.03 -25.90
CA TYR A 512 -23.18 -7.98 -26.04
C TYR A 512 -23.60 -6.76 -25.22
N ASN A 513 -22.80 -6.44 -24.21
CA ASN A 513 -23.08 -5.39 -23.24
C ASN A 513 -22.08 -4.23 -23.39
N GLU A 514 -22.31 -3.14 -22.66
CA GLU A 514 -21.43 -1.97 -22.66
C GLU A 514 -20.00 -2.27 -22.17
N ARG A 515 -19.81 -3.38 -21.45
CA ARG A 515 -18.49 -3.84 -20.98
C ARG A 515 -17.61 -4.39 -22.10
N LYS A 516 -18.21 -4.78 -23.25
CA LYS A 516 -17.52 -5.24 -24.47
C LYS A 516 -16.47 -6.34 -24.22
N ILE A 517 -16.71 -7.21 -23.26
CA ILE A 517 -15.78 -8.28 -22.85
C ILE A 517 -15.59 -9.29 -23.98
N PHE A 518 -16.68 -9.62 -24.67
CA PHE A 518 -16.74 -10.60 -25.75
C PHE A 518 -16.99 -9.95 -27.11
N ASP A 519 -16.41 -10.51 -28.17
CA ASP A 519 -16.47 -9.98 -29.52
C ASP A 519 -17.90 -10.06 -30.10
N ARG A 520 -18.40 -8.92 -30.60
CA ARG A 520 -19.77 -8.76 -31.10
C ARG A 520 -20.15 -9.76 -32.20
N ASP A 521 -19.22 -10.05 -33.10
CA ASP A 521 -19.48 -10.87 -34.29
C ASP A 521 -19.53 -12.37 -33.97
N LYS A 522 -18.87 -12.79 -32.89
CA LYS A 522 -18.70 -14.22 -32.54
C LYS A 522 -19.52 -14.68 -31.35
N ILE A 523 -19.95 -13.75 -30.49
CA ILE A 523 -20.77 -14.05 -29.30
C ILE A 523 -22.02 -14.87 -29.64
N LYS A 524 -22.67 -14.61 -30.79
CA LYS A 524 -23.91 -15.29 -31.18
C LYS A 524 -23.73 -16.78 -31.45
N ILE A 525 -22.64 -17.18 -32.11
CA ILE A 525 -22.34 -18.58 -32.42
C ILE A 525 -21.87 -19.28 -31.15
N ASN A 526 -20.91 -18.68 -30.43
CA ASN A 526 -20.36 -19.27 -29.22
C ASN A 526 -21.42 -19.45 -28.12
N ARG A 527 -22.39 -18.54 -28.01
CA ARG A 527 -23.51 -18.68 -27.08
C ARG A 527 -24.39 -19.87 -27.41
N LYS A 528 -24.76 -20.07 -28.68
CA LYS A 528 -25.53 -21.26 -29.10
C LYS A 528 -24.80 -22.56 -28.75
N ILE A 529 -23.50 -22.60 -29.00
CA ILE A 529 -22.64 -23.74 -28.64
C ILE A 529 -22.65 -23.96 -27.12
N MET A 530 -22.51 -22.90 -26.32
CA MET A 530 -22.56 -22.96 -24.87
C MET A 530 -23.94 -23.42 -24.33
N GLU A 531 -25.04 -22.93 -24.91
CA GLU A 531 -26.41 -23.39 -24.62
C GLU A 531 -26.55 -24.91 -24.88
N LYS A 532 -26.10 -25.38 -26.04
CA LYS A 532 -26.09 -26.81 -26.41
C LYS A 532 -25.23 -27.64 -25.45
N ILE A 533 -24.03 -27.18 -25.10
CA ILE A 533 -23.16 -27.88 -24.13
C ILE A 533 -23.85 -27.94 -22.76
N HIS A 534 -24.44 -26.84 -22.28
CA HIS A 534 -25.05 -26.76 -20.96
C HIS A 534 -26.30 -27.63 -20.83
N ASN A 535 -27.12 -27.68 -21.89
CA ASN A 535 -28.44 -28.33 -21.87
C ASN A 535 -28.45 -29.77 -22.39
N PHE A 536 -27.31 -30.30 -22.85
CA PHE A 536 -27.22 -31.67 -23.37
C PHE A 536 -27.73 -32.74 -22.38
N ASP A 537 -28.64 -33.59 -22.86
CA ASP A 537 -29.24 -34.73 -22.16
C ASP A 537 -29.16 -36.02 -22.99
N ILE A 538 -29.39 -37.18 -22.35
CA ILE A 538 -29.40 -38.51 -22.97
C ILE A 538 -30.41 -38.60 -24.12
N LYS A 539 -31.50 -37.81 -24.08
CA LYS A 539 -32.52 -37.79 -25.14
C LYS A 539 -31.99 -37.24 -26.46
N ASP A 540 -30.96 -36.39 -26.41
CA ASP A 540 -30.36 -35.74 -27.58
C ASP A 540 -29.57 -36.73 -28.43
N PHE A 541 -29.25 -37.92 -27.90
CA PHE A 541 -28.61 -38.99 -28.68
C PHE A 541 -29.46 -39.48 -29.87
N LYS A 542 -30.75 -39.11 -29.96
CA LYS A 542 -31.60 -39.42 -31.12
C LYS A 542 -31.17 -38.65 -32.37
N GLU A 543 -30.69 -37.42 -32.20
CA GLU A 543 -30.33 -36.48 -33.28
C GLU A 543 -28.87 -36.04 -33.16
N ILE A 544 -28.02 -36.87 -32.54
CA ILE A 544 -26.65 -36.47 -32.15
C ILE A 544 -25.78 -35.99 -33.31
N ASN A 545 -25.95 -36.59 -34.49
CA ASN A 545 -25.18 -36.23 -35.68
C ASN A 545 -25.55 -34.84 -36.22
N GLU A 546 -26.80 -34.41 -35.97
CA GLU A 546 -27.39 -33.12 -36.37
C GLU A 546 -27.42 -32.12 -35.19
N TYR A 547 -26.96 -32.53 -34.01
CA TYR A 547 -27.01 -31.71 -32.79
C TYR A 547 -26.21 -30.42 -32.91
N PHE A 548 -25.05 -30.48 -33.58
CA PHE A 548 -24.27 -29.30 -33.96
C PHE A 548 -24.38 -29.05 -35.46
N ASP A 549 -24.62 -27.79 -35.83
CA ASP A 549 -24.81 -27.36 -37.21
C ASP A 549 -23.45 -27.33 -37.94
N SER A 550 -23.45 -27.27 -39.27
CA SER A 550 -22.20 -27.24 -40.07
C SER A 550 -21.29 -26.07 -39.69
N ASP A 551 -21.87 -24.90 -39.42
CA ASP A 551 -21.12 -23.69 -39.08
C ASP A 551 -20.48 -23.81 -37.68
N GLU A 552 -21.15 -24.51 -36.76
CA GLU A 552 -20.62 -24.77 -35.41
C GLU A 552 -19.45 -25.77 -35.48
N LYS A 553 -19.56 -26.82 -36.30
CA LYS A 553 -18.50 -27.83 -36.47
C LYS A 553 -17.19 -27.30 -37.07
N ILE A 554 -17.20 -26.12 -37.69
CA ILE A 554 -15.99 -25.48 -38.25
C ILE A 554 -15.20 -24.74 -37.15
N VAL A 555 -15.79 -24.49 -35.98
CA VAL A 555 -15.16 -23.74 -34.89
C VAL A 555 -13.96 -24.51 -34.34
N LEU A 556 -12.77 -23.91 -34.47
CA LEU A 556 -11.54 -24.48 -33.96
C LEU A 556 -11.47 -24.39 -32.42
N PRO A 557 -10.92 -25.40 -31.72
CA PRO A 557 -10.83 -25.39 -30.26
C PRO A 557 -10.10 -24.18 -29.68
N ASP A 558 -9.01 -23.74 -30.31
CA ASP A 558 -8.24 -22.56 -29.88
C ASP A 558 -9.03 -21.27 -30.06
N GLY A 559 -9.74 -21.13 -31.18
CA GLY A 559 -10.61 -19.99 -31.45
C GLY A 559 -11.73 -19.91 -30.44
N PHE A 560 -12.41 -21.03 -30.18
CA PHE A 560 -13.47 -21.13 -29.19
C PHE A 560 -12.97 -20.70 -27.80
N SER A 561 -11.91 -21.34 -27.27
CA SER A 561 -11.45 -21.08 -25.91
C SER A 561 -11.02 -19.62 -25.69
N ASN A 562 -10.34 -19.00 -26.66
CA ASN A 562 -9.86 -17.62 -26.57
C ASN A 562 -10.99 -16.58 -26.69
N GLU A 563 -12.13 -16.99 -27.24
CA GLU A 563 -13.30 -16.14 -27.42
C GLU A 563 -14.29 -16.27 -26.28
N ILE A 564 -14.41 -17.45 -25.67
CA ILE A 564 -15.32 -17.67 -24.53
C ILE A 564 -14.67 -17.43 -23.17
N ILE A 565 -13.33 -17.38 -23.08
CA ILE A 565 -12.60 -17.10 -21.84
C ILE A 565 -11.82 -15.79 -22.02
N LYS A 566 -12.16 -14.76 -21.24
CA LYS A 566 -11.55 -13.43 -21.33
C LYS A 566 -11.15 -12.91 -19.96
N LYS A 567 -10.06 -12.14 -19.92
CA LYS A 567 -9.72 -11.35 -18.73
C LYS A 567 -10.48 -10.03 -18.79
N ASN A 568 -11.15 -9.69 -17.71
CA ASN A 568 -11.77 -8.40 -17.51
C ASN A 568 -11.08 -7.70 -16.34
N SER A 569 -10.97 -6.37 -16.39
CA SER A 569 -10.31 -5.60 -15.33
C SER A 569 -11.04 -4.30 -15.12
N VAL A 570 -11.54 -4.12 -13.91
CA VAL A 570 -12.43 -3.01 -13.56
C VAL A 570 -11.94 -2.37 -12.28
N VAL A 571 -11.93 -1.04 -12.26
CA VAL A 571 -11.63 -0.29 -11.05
C VAL A 571 -12.92 -0.14 -10.24
N LYS A 572 -12.87 -0.46 -8.96
CA LYS A 572 -13.99 -0.35 -8.02
C LYS A 572 -13.65 0.63 -6.90
N ILE A 573 -14.65 1.39 -6.48
CA ILE A 573 -14.64 2.20 -5.25
C ILE A 573 -15.88 1.88 -4.43
N GLU A 574 -15.93 2.33 -3.19
CA GLU A 574 -17.11 2.14 -2.35
C GLU A 574 -18.37 2.70 -3.03
N GLY A 575 -19.37 1.84 -3.26
CA GLY A 575 -20.62 2.20 -3.93
C GLY A 575 -20.56 2.31 -5.46
N ASN A 576 -19.41 2.08 -6.12
CA ASN A 576 -19.32 2.02 -7.59
C ASN A 576 -18.41 0.89 -8.08
N ASP A 577 -19.04 -0.15 -8.63
CA ASP A 577 -18.40 -1.35 -9.16
C ASP A 577 -17.75 -1.19 -10.55
N ASN A 578 -17.91 -0.04 -11.21
CA ASN A 578 -17.30 0.23 -12.51
C ASN A 578 -16.85 1.70 -12.60
N TYR A 579 -15.86 2.03 -11.79
CA TYR A 579 -15.33 3.38 -11.65
C TYR A 579 -14.34 3.72 -12.76
N LEU A 580 -14.52 4.88 -13.39
CA LEU A 580 -13.59 5.44 -14.36
C LEU A 580 -12.94 6.68 -13.74
N PRO A 581 -11.69 6.59 -13.24
CA PRO A 581 -11.02 7.72 -12.63
C PRO A 581 -10.72 8.81 -13.66
N SER A 582 -10.97 10.06 -13.27
CA SER A 582 -10.54 11.25 -14.02
C SER A 582 -9.02 11.39 -14.05
N GLU A 583 -8.48 12.25 -14.91
CA GLU A 583 -7.02 12.49 -15.00
C GLU A 583 -6.39 12.89 -13.67
N GLY A 584 -7.04 13.79 -12.92
CA GLY A 584 -6.58 14.18 -11.59
C GLY A 584 -6.64 13.03 -10.58
N GLU A 585 -7.65 12.16 -10.67
CA GLU A 585 -7.78 11.00 -9.79
C GLU A 585 -6.79 9.89 -10.13
N LYS A 586 -6.45 9.69 -11.41
CA LYS A 586 -5.35 8.79 -11.80
C LYS A 586 -4.05 9.25 -11.16
N ALA A 587 -3.76 10.55 -11.16
CA ALA A 587 -2.58 11.11 -10.50
C ALA A 587 -2.62 10.85 -8.97
N ILE A 588 -3.77 11.09 -8.33
CA ILE A 588 -4.00 10.81 -6.90
C ILE A 588 -3.75 9.34 -6.57
N ILE A 589 -4.38 8.41 -7.30
CA ILE A 589 -4.26 6.96 -7.08
C ILE A 589 -2.82 6.52 -7.28
N THR A 590 -2.16 7.00 -8.34
CA THR A 590 -0.77 6.64 -8.64
C THR A 590 0.13 7.07 -7.50
N ILE A 591 0.11 8.34 -7.11
CA ILE A 591 0.95 8.87 -6.03
C ILE A 591 0.60 8.21 -4.69
N SER A 592 -0.68 7.99 -4.40
CA SER A 592 -1.11 7.31 -3.18
C SER A 592 -0.62 5.87 -3.12
N GLY A 593 -0.80 5.09 -4.18
CA GLY A 593 -0.35 3.70 -4.22
C GLY A 593 1.16 3.58 -4.09
N LEU A 594 1.89 4.55 -4.66
CA LEU A 594 3.35 4.60 -4.60
C LEU A 594 3.89 5.05 -3.24
N LEU A 595 3.25 6.04 -2.60
CA LEU A 595 3.61 6.47 -1.24
C LEU A 595 3.22 5.43 -0.18
N GLU A 596 2.39 4.44 -0.53
CA GLU A 596 2.09 3.28 0.32
C GLU A 596 3.02 2.08 0.04
N ASP A 597 3.84 2.12 -1.01
CA ASP A 597 4.79 1.06 -1.34
C ASP A 597 6.09 1.25 -0.54
N ASP A 598 6.26 0.46 0.52
CA ASP A 598 7.42 0.55 1.42
C ASP A 598 8.71 -0.12 0.89
N ASN A 599 8.69 -0.64 -0.35
CA ASN A 599 9.83 -1.30 -1.01
C ASN A 599 10.92 -0.35 -1.52
N TYR A 600 10.71 0.97 -1.45
CA TYR A 600 11.67 1.98 -1.91
C TYR A 600 12.42 2.59 -0.74
N ASP A 601 13.72 2.77 -0.87
CA ASP A 601 14.59 3.45 0.11
C ASP A 601 14.57 4.97 -0.11
N CYS A 602 14.47 5.39 -1.38
CA CYS A 602 14.41 6.81 -1.74
C CYS A 602 13.27 7.13 -2.70
N TYR A 603 12.61 8.28 -2.47
CA TYR A 603 11.56 8.82 -3.34
C TYR A 603 11.98 10.15 -3.93
N LEU A 604 12.09 10.22 -5.26
CA LEU A 604 12.43 11.42 -6.02
C LEU A 604 11.20 11.90 -6.77
N PHE A 605 10.76 13.12 -6.48
CA PHE A 605 9.59 13.72 -7.09
C PHE A 605 9.95 15.01 -7.84
N ASP A 606 9.61 15.09 -9.11
CA ASP A 606 9.68 16.31 -9.91
C ASP A 606 8.27 16.83 -10.20
N GLU A 607 7.91 17.95 -9.58
CA GLU A 607 6.57 18.59 -9.65
C GLU A 607 5.44 17.63 -9.20
N ILE A 608 5.52 17.08 -7.99
CA ILE A 608 4.47 16.19 -7.44
C ILE A 608 3.10 16.87 -7.37
N GLU A 609 3.05 18.19 -7.20
CA GLU A 609 1.83 18.99 -7.12
C GLU A 609 1.05 19.07 -8.43
N ARG A 610 1.64 18.63 -9.55
CA ARG A 610 1.13 18.95 -10.88
C ARG A 610 -0.19 18.24 -11.18
N GLY A 611 -1.26 19.02 -11.32
CA GLY A 611 -2.61 18.50 -11.54
C GLY A 611 -3.34 18.07 -10.24
N LEU A 612 -2.74 18.32 -9.07
CA LEU A 612 -3.35 18.08 -7.77
C LEU A 612 -3.96 19.36 -7.19
N GLY A 613 -5.10 19.20 -6.50
CA GLY A 613 -5.72 20.31 -5.78
C GLY A 613 -4.99 20.65 -4.47
N GLN A 614 -4.97 21.93 -4.08
CA GLN A 614 -4.26 22.38 -2.89
C GLN A 614 -4.71 21.67 -1.59
N LYS A 615 -6.02 21.41 -1.47
CA LYS A 615 -6.56 20.67 -0.33
C LYS A 615 -5.99 19.25 -0.22
N TYR A 616 -5.82 18.55 -1.35
CA TYR A 616 -5.23 17.21 -1.36
C TYR A 616 -3.75 17.21 -0.98
N ILE A 617 -3.02 18.24 -1.42
CA ILE A 617 -1.61 18.42 -1.06
C ILE A 617 -1.48 18.57 0.46
N THR A 618 -2.30 19.44 1.05
CA THR A 618 -2.28 19.73 2.49
C THR A 618 -2.77 18.56 3.33
N ASP A 619 -3.92 17.97 2.99
CA ASP A 619 -4.60 16.99 3.84
C ASP A 619 -4.04 15.57 3.68
N TYR A 620 -3.32 15.26 2.59
CA TYR A 620 -2.87 13.91 2.28
C TYR A 620 -1.38 13.80 1.92
N ILE A 621 -0.92 14.54 0.91
CA ILE A 621 0.46 14.39 0.42
C ILE A 621 1.48 14.78 1.49
N ILE A 622 1.31 15.94 2.12
CA ILE A 622 2.24 16.40 3.18
C ILE A 622 2.28 15.42 4.35
N PRO A 623 1.13 14.98 4.94
CA PRO A 623 1.13 13.94 5.97
C PRO A 623 1.83 12.64 5.53
N LYS A 624 1.58 12.16 4.30
CA LYS A 624 2.19 10.93 3.81
C LYS A 624 3.70 11.02 3.57
N LEU A 625 4.18 12.17 3.09
CA LEU A 625 5.62 12.42 2.97
C LEU A 625 6.29 12.44 4.35
N ARG A 626 5.64 13.05 5.35
CA ARG A 626 6.12 13.02 6.75
C ARG A 626 6.12 11.60 7.32
N GLU A 627 5.09 10.80 7.03
CA GLU A 627 5.03 9.39 7.44
C GLU A 627 6.20 8.58 6.85
N GLN A 628 6.48 8.75 5.55
CA GLN A 628 7.59 8.06 4.89
C GLN A 628 8.96 8.52 5.43
N ARG A 629 9.13 9.81 5.73
CA ARG A 629 10.29 10.32 6.48
C ARG A 629 10.43 9.64 7.83
N ASP A 630 9.34 9.53 8.59
CA ASP A 630 9.37 8.96 9.94
C ASP A 630 9.70 7.45 9.94
N LYS A 631 9.55 6.77 8.78
CA LYS A 631 10.04 5.41 8.51
C LYS A 631 11.53 5.35 8.15
N GLY A 632 12.24 6.48 8.11
CA GLY A 632 13.66 6.58 7.76
C GLY A 632 13.95 6.59 6.25
N LYS A 633 12.98 7.00 5.42
CA LYS A 633 13.17 7.05 3.96
C LYS A 633 13.71 8.42 3.52
N THR A 634 14.57 8.42 2.49
CA THR A 634 15.08 9.65 1.88
C THR A 634 14.11 10.19 0.85
N ILE A 635 13.65 11.43 1.01
CA ILE A 635 12.63 12.03 0.14
C ILE A 635 13.19 13.30 -0.48
N ILE A 636 13.20 13.38 -1.80
CA ILE A 636 13.72 14.52 -2.56
C ILE A 636 12.61 15.09 -3.43
N ILE A 637 12.24 16.34 -3.21
CA ILE A 637 11.08 16.97 -3.85
C ILE A 637 11.50 18.23 -4.58
N SER A 638 11.48 18.21 -5.91
CA SER A 638 11.52 19.39 -6.76
C SER A 638 10.10 19.96 -6.88
N THR A 639 9.88 21.17 -6.37
CA THR A 639 8.55 21.78 -6.32
C THR A 639 8.57 23.29 -6.53
N HIS A 640 7.45 23.80 -7.03
CA HIS A 640 7.12 25.23 -7.06
C HIS A 640 6.04 25.59 -6.03
N ASN A 641 5.52 24.61 -5.27
CA ASN A 641 4.45 24.81 -4.32
C ASN A 641 4.98 25.14 -2.92
N SER A 642 4.69 26.34 -2.42
CA SER A 642 5.13 26.76 -1.09
C SER A 642 4.61 25.89 0.04
N ASN A 643 3.40 25.33 -0.09
CA ASN A 643 2.86 24.45 0.94
C ASN A 643 3.69 23.17 1.05
N ILE A 644 4.18 22.61 -0.07
CA ILE A 644 5.07 21.45 -0.04
C ILE A 644 6.43 21.85 0.52
N ALA A 645 7.03 22.91 -0.03
CA ALA A 645 8.37 23.34 0.35
C ALA A 645 8.51 23.71 1.84
N ILE A 646 7.44 24.24 2.45
CA ILE A 646 7.46 24.72 3.83
C ILE A 646 6.83 23.69 4.78
N ASN A 647 5.61 23.21 4.50
CA ASN A 647 4.91 22.33 5.45
C ASN A 647 5.43 20.91 5.45
N THR A 648 6.29 20.50 4.52
CA THR A 648 7.04 19.24 4.70
C THR A 648 8.12 19.35 5.77
N LEU A 649 8.46 20.58 6.20
CA LEU A 649 9.48 20.89 7.19
C LEU A 649 10.81 20.21 6.80
N PRO A 650 11.38 20.52 5.63
CA PRO A 650 12.55 19.82 5.10
C PRO A 650 13.79 20.07 5.96
N SER A 651 14.66 19.07 6.10
CA SER A 651 15.96 19.24 6.77
C SER A 651 16.94 20.04 5.93
N GLN A 652 16.78 19.97 4.61
CA GLN A 652 17.55 20.75 3.67
C GLN A 652 16.69 21.28 2.54
N THR A 653 17.02 22.50 2.13
CA THR A 653 16.53 23.11 0.90
C THR A 653 17.70 23.39 -0.03
N ILE A 654 17.52 23.10 -1.31
CA ILE A 654 18.48 23.40 -2.37
C ILE A 654 17.82 24.43 -3.29
N TYR A 655 18.41 25.61 -3.34
CA TYR A 655 18.02 26.66 -4.28
C TYR A 655 18.87 26.54 -5.54
N CYS A 656 18.19 26.38 -6.69
CA CYS A 656 18.84 26.34 -8.00
C CYS A 656 18.68 27.70 -8.69
N ASP A 657 19.80 28.37 -8.98
CA ASP A 657 19.89 29.69 -9.63
C ASP A 657 20.72 29.64 -10.91
N TYR A 658 20.27 28.83 -11.88
CA TYR A 658 20.93 28.78 -13.18
C TYR A 658 20.71 30.09 -13.97
N LYS A 659 21.76 30.92 -14.04
CA LYS A 659 21.86 32.10 -14.93
C LYS A 659 23.09 31.95 -15.81
N ILE A 660 23.02 32.48 -17.04
CA ILE A 660 24.09 32.38 -18.06
C ILE A 660 25.44 32.92 -17.55
N ASP A 661 25.43 33.87 -16.61
CA ASP A 661 26.62 34.51 -16.04
C ASP A 661 26.86 34.18 -14.54
N SER A 662 26.16 33.19 -13.96
CA SER A 662 26.36 32.83 -12.54
C SER A 662 27.48 31.82 -12.37
N THR A 663 28.39 32.09 -11.43
CA THR A 663 29.45 31.16 -11.03
C THR A 663 28.95 30.09 -10.06
N ASN A 664 27.87 30.34 -9.32
CA ASN A 664 27.33 29.38 -8.35
C ASN A 664 25.87 29.02 -8.70
N ILE A 665 25.64 27.75 -9.05
CA ILE A 665 24.34 27.26 -9.57
C ILE A 665 23.45 26.71 -8.45
N TYR A 666 24.06 26.12 -7.41
CA TYR A 666 23.36 25.44 -6.33
C TYR A 666 23.73 26.03 -4.97
N TYR A 667 22.71 26.30 -4.17
CA TYR A 667 22.86 26.75 -2.80
C TYR A 667 22.15 25.78 -1.87
N SER A 668 22.83 25.33 -0.83
CA SER A 668 22.31 24.39 0.16
C SER A 668 22.14 25.09 1.49
N GLY A 669 21.03 24.82 2.17
CA GLY A 669 20.74 25.42 3.46
C GLY A 669 19.39 24.97 3.98
N ASN A 670 18.77 25.72 4.89
CA ASN A 670 17.46 25.38 5.41
C ASN A 670 16.69 26.61 5.89
N LEU A 671 15.38 26.41 6.12
CA LEU A 671 14.48 27.49 6.53
C LEU A 671 14.72 27.98 7.97
N TYR A 672 15.41 27.19 8.79
CA TYR A 672 15.51 27.44 10.22
C TYR A 672 16.73 28.29 10.59
N THR A 673 17.87 28.05 9.95
CA THR A 673 19.03 28.95 10.02
C THR A 673 18.79 30.20 9.17
N ASN A 674 17.80 30.16 8.27
CA ASN A 674 17.50 31.20 7.30
C ASN A 674 18.69 31.52 6.35
N GLN A 675 19.60 30.55 6.19
CA GLN A 675 20.81 30.67 5.38
C GLN A 675 20.81 29.67 4.22
N LEU A 676 21.33 30.09 3.09
CA LEU A 676 21.62 29.29 1.90
C LEU A 676 23.08 29.54 1.53
N ILE A 677 23.92 28.51 1.58
CA ILE A 677 25.35 28.59 1.30
C ILE A 677 25.61 27.99 -0.08
N GLY A 678 26.25 28.77 -0.95
CA GLY A 678 26.60 28.35 -2.28
C GLY A 678 27.68 27.26 -2.27
N ILE A 679 27.55 26.25 -3.13
CA ILE A 679 28.49 25.11 -3.13
C ILE A 679 29.87 25.45 -3.69
N GLU A 680 29.97 26.43 -4.60
CA GLU A 680 31.25 26.84 -5.18
C GLU A 680 31.95 27.94 -4.38
N GLU A 681 31.32 29.11 -4.28
CA GLU A 681 31.96 30.32 -3.76
C GLU A 681 31.74 30.52 -2.25
N LYS A 682 30.97 29.62 -1.62
CA LYS A 682 30.53 29.71 -0.22
C LYS A 682 29.88 31.06 0.13
N ASP A 683 29.31 31.71 -0.86
CA ASP A 683 28.52 32.92 -0.69
C ASP A 683 27.20 32.58 0.02
N GLU A 684 26.76 33.51 0.86
CA GLU A 684 25.61 33.32 1.73
C GLU A 684 24.42 34.14 1.22
N LEU A 685 23.30 33.47 1.00
CA LEU A 685 22.02 34.05 0.65
C LEU A 685 21.02 33.87 1.78
N VAL A 686 20.10 34.82 1.92
CA VAL A 686 18.99 34.71 2.88
C VAL A 686 17.92 33.79 2.30
N TRP A 687 17.66 32.68 2.98
CA TRP A 687 16.69 31.68 2.53
C TRP A 687 15.31 32.28 2.27
N LYS A 688 14.81 33.06 3.24
CA LYS A 688 13.48 33.67 3.20
C LYS A 688 13.27 34.55 1.97
N GLU A 689 14.26 35.35 1.60
CA GLU A 689 14.16 36.23 0.43
C GLU A 689 13.99 35.43 -0.86
N LYS A 690 14.76 34.36 -1.02
CA LYS A 690 14.66 33.47 -2.21
C LYS A 690 13.37 32.66 -2.21
N ALA A 691 12.96 32.13 -1.05
CA ALA A 691 11.69 31.41 -0.91
C ALA A 691 10.49 32.30 -1.27
N LEU A 692 10.47 33.56 -0.79
CA LEU A 692 9.42 34.53 -1.11
C LEU A 692 9.27 34.76 -2.62
N VAL A 693 10.40 34.97 -3.31
CA VAL A 693 10.42 35.24 -4.74
C VAL A 693 9.97 34.03 -5.55
N HIS A 694 10.46 32.83 -5.21
CA HIS A 694 10.32 31.66 -6.09
C HIS A 694 9.22 30.66 -5.70
N LEU A 695 8.73 30.70 -4.46
CA LEU A 695 7.67 29.80 -3.98
C LEU A 695 6.32 30.51 -3.77
N GLU A 696 6.30 31.82 -3.43
CA GLU A 696 5.05 32.50 -3.05
C GLU A 696 4.64 33.71 -3.88
N GLY A 697 5.50 34.23 -4.76
CA GLY A 697 5.13 35.27 -5.73
C GLY A 697 4.65 36.61 -5.14
N SER A 698 4.56 36.76 -3.81
CA SER A 698 4.32 38.03 -3.09
C SER A 698 4.54 37.92 -1.57
N GLU A 699 5.00 39.01 -0.96
CA GLU A 699 5.31 39.16 0.48
C GLU A 699 4.05 39.15 1.38
N GLU A 700 2.92 39.62 0.85
CA GLU A 700 1.63 39.75 1.55
C GLU A 700 0.97 38.40 1.91
N MET A 701 1.25 37.34 1.13
CA MET A 701 0.70 36.00 1.36
C MET A 701 1.52 35.18 2.35
N PHE A 702 2.84 35.41 2.40
CA PHE A 702 3.76 34.77 3.35
C PHE A 702 3.54 35.28 4.78
N GLY A 703 3.33 36.61 4.92
CA GLY A 703 3.01 37.23 6.22
C GLY A 703 1.74 36.66 6.87
N LYS A 704 0.73 36.29 6.08
CA LYS A 704 -0.50 35.66 6.58
C LYS A 704 -0.30 34.23 7.08
N ARG A 705 0.72 33.51 6.56
CA ARG A 705 1.04 32.13 6.98
C ARG A 705 2.18 32.04 7.99
N ARG A 706 2.95 33.13 8.22
CA ARG A 706 3.93 33.23 9.32
C ARG A 706 3.33 32.85 10.69
N ASN A 707 2.04 33.15 10.89
CA ASN A 707 1.26 32.77 12.09
C ASN A 707 1.08 31.25 12.29
N ILE A 708 1.30 30.43 11.25
CA ILE A 708 1.20 28.97 11.29
C ILE A 708 2.60 28.34 11.49
N TYR A 709 3.67 29.07 11.15
CA TYR A 709 5.00 28.49 10.98
C TYR A 709 5.87 28.47 12.24
N GLY A 710 5.46 29.09 13.35
CA GLY A 710 6.11 28.90 14.66
C GLY A 710 7.63 29.14 14.69
N VAL A 711 8.16 29.90 13.73
CA VAL A 711 9.56 30.37 13.65
C VAL A 711 9.56 31.86 13.30
#